data_AF-A0A6L8FLT0-F1
#
_entry.id   AF-A0A6L8FLT0-F1
#
_cell.length_a   1.000
_cell.length_b   1.000
_cell.length_c   1.000
_cell.angle_alpha   90.00
_cell.angle_beta   90.00
_cell.angle_gamma   90.00
#
_symmetry.space_group_name_H-M   'P 1'
#
loop_
_entity.id
_entity.type
_entity.pdbx_description
1 polymer ?
#
loop_
_entity_poly.entity_id
_entity_poly.type
_entity_poly.pdbx_seq_one_letter_code
_entity_poly.pdbx_strand_id
1 'polypeptide(L)'
;MEPAGTGTQRPGLIAVALFVTIAGCGGDVEIHVEEPVPTTIEVAPPSSTLTSIDATQGFNAVVSDQHGDAMPNAPVSWSGSDAAVFTVSGSGSLATVTAAGNGAGTLTATSGQASAAAPVEVEQKAASLEVLSGDGQEGVRGTTLTEPLSVRIWDEGGTVVAGAQVTFLPDSGHGSVSESVVATDADGRASAEWTLGVGFPRQSLAVSVHDLTYRFQATATADPPIPDLEFAAVALSRDDPSVLESIEVVAEIVNRGDGGTPGVFKLATAINGQPAETVEVDRLERDASTTVAVILGPFTAGTNTIELMLDPDGDLEEWVEDNNSASRSIVVVDQKAISPGDSVEVSSSSMEPAESLFRVDVTEASNEALNVVLSNVGLDRVALYVHYGDRPGSSRDYRCRGGTDLSCQLLPTRVGAYHIAVWSLSAFGPATLTATVGGRLVEDFDIDLVFLGNGTPSQHNIVRQGAGRWESVIGRGVAEYLTFPLGPFPEDECFPGQPSFSGVVDDMVVWVSIDSIDGEGGVVGKAGPCHVRFVNTSRGTRLTVPTLGAILLDEADVALMETQGLLESAVTHELAHVLGFGTLWKNGRRLEDPSLPDNPGADTHFTGPMALPAFDAVGGAGYAGATVPVENGAEEGASDAHWRESVFGNELMTPYLTGDTQPLSLVTIESLYDIWYEVNLTAADPFSLSSAGRMGMAIPRGVFIDLSNDIADWPIHVADQETGRLLKVIRPRPGK
;
A
#
# COMPACT_ATOMS: atom_id res chain seq x y z
N MET A 1 -31.20 -27.51 -81.01
CA MET A 1 -31.10 -27.89 -82.43
C MET A 1 -30.63 -29.33 -82.49
N GLU A 2 -31.61 -30.25 -82.49
CA GLU A 2 -31.59 -31.47 -83.33
C GLU A 2 -31.41 -31.08 -84.82
N PRO A 3 -31.14 -31.98 -85.79
CA PRO A 3 -31.79 -33.31 -85.99
C PRO A 3 -30.84 -34.39 -86.56
N ALA A 4 -31.21 -35.61 -86.99
CA ALA A 4 -32.28 -36.58 -86.76
C ALA A 4 -32.01 -37.77 -87.73
N GLY A 5 -32.71 -38.89 -87.55
CA GLY A 5 -33.07 -39.82 -88.64
C GLY A 5 -32.82 -41.31 -88.32
N THR A 6 -33.70 -42.03 -87.61
CA THR A 6 -34.92 -42.75 -88.06
C THR A 6 -34.71 -43.92 -89.04
N GLY A 7 -35.25 -45.11 -88.71
CA GLY A 7 -35.58 -46.13 -89.71
C GLY A 7 -35.75 -47.58 -89.22
N THR A 8 -36.95 -47.94 -88.77
CA THR A 8 -37.47 -49.31 -88.53
C THR A 8 -37.67 -50.14 -89.80
N GLN A 9 -37.47 -51.48 -89.76
CA GLN A 9 -38.47 -52.54 -90.07
C GLN A 9 -37.86 -53.98 -90.19
N ARG A 10 -38.54 -54.96 -89.58
CA ARG A 10 -38.55 -56.41 -89.90
C ARG A 10 -39.46 -56.64 -91.15
N PRO A 11 -39.43 -57.75 -91.94
CA PRO A 11 -39.41 -59.17 -91.49
C PRO A 11 -38.80 -60.24 -92.46
N GLY A 12 -38.87 -61.53 -92.09
CA GLY A 12 -39.22 -62.62 -93.04
C GLY A 12 -38.19 -63.73 -93.35
N LEU A 13 -38.51 -64.95 -92.90
CA LEU A 13 -37.94 -66.25 -93.33
C LEU A 13 -38.05 -66.49 -94.85
N ILE A 14 -37.05 -67.15 -95.47
CA ILE A 14 -37.23 -68.05 -96.62
C ILE A 14 -36.26 -69.26 -96.51
N ALA A 15 -36.83 -70.45 -96.66
CA ALA A 15 -36.15 -71.74 -96.80
C ALA A 15 -35.70 -72.00 -98.24
N VAL A 16 -34.58 -72.69 -98.45
CA VAL A 16 -34.28 -73.42 -99.69
C VAL A 16 -33.56 -74.72 -99.35
N ALA A 17 -34.18 -75.83 -99.76
CA ALA A 17 -33.61 -77.17 -99.77
C ALA A 17 -32.82 -77.38 -101.07
N LEU A 18 -31.67 -78.08 -101.00
CA LEU A 18 -31.03 -78.66 -102.16
C LEU A 18 -30.51 -80.06 -101.83
N PHE A 19 -31.18 -81.07 -102.39
CA PHE A 19 -30.73 -82.46 -102.45
C PHE A 19 -29.91 -82.65 -103.72
N VAL A 20 -28.67 -83.15 -103.60
CA VAL A 20 -28.01 -83.93 -104.65
C VAL A 20 -27.22 -85.07 -104.01
N THR A 21 -27.43 -86.27 -104.51
CA THR A 21 -26.91 -87.55 -104.03
C THR A 21 -25.96 -88.20 -105.05
N ILE A 22 -24.96 -88.93 -104.52
CA ILE A 22 -24.36 -90.21 -104.95
C ILE A 22 -22.93 -90.24 -105.56
N ALA A 23 -22.20 -91.25 -105.04
CA ALA A 23 -21.02 -91.98 -105.49
C ALA A 23 -19.67 -91.25 -105.39
N GLY A 24 -18.61 -91.77 -104.78
CA GLY A 24 -18.32 -93.09 -104.24
C GLY A 24 -16.82 -93.34 -104.40
N CYS A 25 -16.13 -93.78 -103.35
CA CYS A 25 -15.03 -94.77 -103.36
C CYS A 25 -14.39 -94.82 -101.97
N GLY A 26 -14.13 -96.04 -101.50
CA GLY A 26 -13.65 -96.34 -100.17
C GLY A 26 -12.21 -95.92 -99.90
N GLY A 27 -11.99 -95.58 -98.64
CA GLY A 27 -10.72 -95.41 -97.96
C GLY A 27 -11.06 -95.12 -96.50
N ASP A 28 -10.89 -96.10 -95.63
CA ASP A 28 -11.02 -95.90 -94.19
C ASP A 28 -9.92 -94.90 -93.76
N VAL A 29 -10.31 -93.66 -93.52
CA VAL A 29 -9.49 -92.69 -92.79
C VAL A 29 -9.87 -92.85 -91.33
N GLU A 30 -8.99 -93.48 -90.55
CA GLU A 30 -9.06 -93.40 -89.10
C GLU A 30 -8.74 -91.95 -88.70
N ILE A 31 -9.77 -91.15 -88.44
CA ILE A 31 -9.60 -89.81 -87.86
C ILE A 31 -9.31 -90.01 -86.37
N HIS A 32 -8.05 -89.84 -85.95
CA HIS A 32 -7.74 -89.58 -84.55
C HIS A 32 -8.20 -88.14 -84.24
N VAL A 33 -9.39 -88.01 -83.67
CA VAL A 33 -9.81 -86.76 -83.02
C VAL A 33 -9.07 -86.71 -81.70
N GLU A 34 -8.03 -85.89 -81.60
CA GLU A 34 -7.35 -85.63 -80.34
C GLU A 34 -8.31 -84.87 -79.41
N GLU A 35 -8.49 -85.35 -78.17
CA GLU A 35 -9.42 -84.71 -77.24
C GLU A 35 -8.94 -83.28 -76.92
N PRO A 36 -9.86 -82.28 -76.84
CA PRO A 36 -9.48 -80.91 -76.55
C PRO A 36 -8.95 -80.80 -75.11
N VAL A 37 -7.70 -80.36 -74.97
CA VAL A 37 -7.03 -80.19 -73.67
C VAL A 37 -6.73 -78.71 -73.40
N PRO A 38 -6.96 -78.22 -72.16
CA PRO A 38 -6.63 -76.84 -71.80
C PRO A 38 -5.17 -76.51 -72.12
N THR A 39 -4.95 -75.60 -73.05
CA THR A 39 -3.60 -75.26 -73.56
C THR A 39 -3.23 -73.81 -73.27
N THR A 40 -4.17 -72.88 -73.38
CA THR A 40 -3.96 -71.48 -72.99
C THR A 40 -5.08 -71.00 -72.07
N ILE A 41 -4.74 -70.07 -71.18
CA ILE A 41 -5.69 -69.39 -70.31
C ILE A 41 -5.34 -67.90 -70.28
N GLU A 42 -6.36 -67.06 -70.37
CA GLU A 42 -6.24 -65.60 -70.29
C GLU A 42 -7.09 -65.09 -69.14
N VAL A 43 -6.52 -64.23 -68.29
CA VAL A 43 -7.20 -63.63 -67.12
C VAL A 43 -7.47 -62.15 -67.40
N ALA A 44 -8.72 -61.72 -67.24
CA ALA A 44 -9.15 -60.33 -67.40
C ALA A 44 -9.89 -59.82 -66.14
N PRO A 45 -9.54 -58.63 -65.61
CA PRO A 45 -8.46 -57.75 -66.06
C PRO A 45 -7.06 -58.38 -65.84
N PRO A 46 -6.03 -57.96 -66.59
CA PRO A 46 -4.69 -58.51 -66.45
C PRO A 46 -4.01 -58.14 -65.13
N SER A 47 -4.52 -57.13 -64.41
CA SER A 47 -4.07 -56.70 -63.08
C SER A 47 -5.18 -55.90 -62.37
N SER A 48 -5.04 -55.68 -61.06
CA SER A 48 -5.94 -54.82 -60.29
C SER A 48 -5.24 -54.13 -59.12
N THR A 49 -5.66 -52.91 -58.79
CA THR A 49 -5.27 -52.20 -57.56
C THR A 49 -6.54 -51.85 -56.78
N LEU A 50 -6.61 -52.27 -55.52
CA LEU A 50 -7.72 -52.00 -54.60
C LEU A 50 -7.29 -50.96 -53.57
N THR A 51 -8.08 -49.90 -53.39
CA THR A 51 -7.71 -48.75 -52.55
C THR A 51 -8.41 -48.68 -51.20
N SER A 52 -9.19 -49.70 -50.85
CA SER A 52 -9.84 -49.85 -49.54
C SER A 52 -9.89 -51.32 -49.15
N ILE A 53 -9.88 -51.57 -47.86
CA ILE A 53 -10.07 -52.93 -47.33
C ILE A 53 -11.53 -53.35 -47.58
N ASP A 54 -11.74 -54.65 -47.80
CA ASP A 54 -13.00 -55.24 -48.25
C ASP A 54 -13.47 -54.84 -49.66
N ALA A 55 -12.72 -54.00 -50.38
CA ALA A 55 -12.99 -53.74 -51.78
C ALA A 55 -12.84 -55.02 -52.61
N THR A 56 -13.72 -55.19 -53.59
CA THR A 56 -13.76 -56.41 -54.41
C THR A 56 -13.47 -56.13 -55.88
N GLN A 57 -12.68 -57.00 -56.51
CA GLN A 57 -12.49 -57.02 -57.97
C GLN A 57 -12.89 -58.38 -58.55
N GLY A 58 -13.74 -58.36 -59.58
CA GLY A 58 -14.08 -59.54 -60.36
C GLY A 58 -13.03 -59.84 -61.44
N PHE A 59 -12.70 -61.11 -61.61
CA PHE A 59 -11.81 -61.64 -62.65
C PHE A 59 -12.52 -62.74 -63.45
N ASN A 60 -12.22 -62.79 -64.75
CA ASN A 60 -12.69 -63.81 -65.66
C ASN A 60 -11.51 -64.53 -66.32
N ALA A 61 -11.59 -65.85 -66.42
CA ALA A 61 -10.63 -66.71 -67.11
C ALA A 61 -11.24 -67.34 -68.37
N VAL A 62 -10.58 -67.12 -69.52
CA VAL A 62 -10.93 -67.76 -70.80
C VAL A 62 -9.91 -68.84 -71.09
N VAL A 63 -10.36 -70.10 -71.16
CA VAL A 63 -9.52 -71.26 -71.48
C VAL A 63 -9.70 -71.61 -72.96
N SER A 64 -8.61 -71.86 -73.69
CA SER A 64 -8.65 -72.37 -75.07
C SER A 64 -7.86 -73.68 -75.20
N ASP A 65 -8.28 -74.53 -76.14
CA ASP A 65 -7.65 -75.82 -76.42
C ASP A 65 -6.38 -75.69 -77.30
N GLN A 66 -5.77 -76.82 -77.68
CA GLN A 66 -4.56 -76.85 -78.50
C GLN A 66 -4.73 -76.30 -79.93
N HIS A 67 -5.97 -76.10 -80.37
CA HIS A 67 -6.34 -75.55 -81.68
C HIS A 67 -6.74 -74.08 -81.61
N GLY A 68 -6.82 -73.51 -80.39
CA GLY A 68 -7.24 -72.13 -80.15
C GLY A 68 -8.75 -71.95 -79.99
N ASP A 69 -9.52 -73.04 -79.90
CA ASP A 69 -10.96 -72.99 -79.67
C ASP A 69 -11.28 -72.83 -78.17
N ALA A 70 -12.26 -71.98 -77.85
CA ALA A 70 -12.64 -71.72 -76.46
C ALA A 70 -13.27 -72.95 -75.79
N MET A 71 -12.88 -73.21 -74.54
CA MET A 71 -13.38 -74.30 -73.70
C MET A 71 -14.28 -73.74 -72.57
N PRO A 72 -15.56 -73.41 -72.84
CA PRO A 72 -16.43 -72.72 -71.89
C PRO A 72 -16.78 -73.52 -70.62
N ASN A 73 -16.58 -74.85 -70.65
CA ASN A 73 -16.84 -75.75 -69.52
C ASN A 73 -15.55 -76.29 -68.89
N ALA A 74 -14.38 -75.74 -69.25
CA ALA A 74 -13.12 -76.16 -68.64
C ALA A 74 -13.12 -75.82 -67.14
N PRO A 75 -12.76 -76.77 -66.25
CA PRO A 75 -12.66 -76.48 -64.83
C PRO A 75 -11.46 -75.56 -64.58
N VAL A 76 -11.72 -74.39 -64.00
CA VAL A 76 -10.69 -73.43 -63.58
C VAL A 76 -10.60 -73.40 -62.07
N SER A 77 -9.39 -73.56 -61.53
CA SER A 77 -9.08 -73.35 -60.11
C SER A 77 -8.34 -72.03 -59.93
N TRP A 78 -8.72 -71.28 -58.89
CA TRP A 78 -8.12 -69.99 -58.55
C TRP A 78 -7.34 -70.07 -57.24
N SER A 79 -6.19 -69.40 -57.17
CA SER A 79 -5.41 -69.22 -55.94
C SER A 79 -4.80 -67.82 -55.85
N GLY A 80 -4.65 -67.30 -54.63
CA GLY A 80 -3.91 -66.07 -54.33
C GLY A 80 -2.58 -66.41 -53.68
N SER A 81 -1.54 -65.59 -53.95
CA SER A 81 -0.22 -65.80 -53.36
C SER A 81 -0.12 -65.44 -51.87
N ASP A 82 -0.99 -64.53 -51.38
CA ASP A 82 -0.97 -64.07 -49.98
C ASP A 82 -2.39 -63.72 -49.49
N ALA A 83 -2.90 -64.52 -48.55
CA ALA A 83 -4.23 -64.33 -47.96
C ALA A 83 -4.29 -63.15 -46.96
N ALA A 84 -3.15 -62.65 -46.48
CA ALA A 84 -3.08 -61.44 -45.66
C ALA A 84 -3.25 -60.17 -46.51
N VAL A 85 -2.97 -60.24 -47.82
CA VAL A 85 -3.16 -59.12 -48.75
C VAL A 85 -4.56 -59.17 -49.37
N PHE A 86 -4.98 -60.32 -49.91
CA PHE A 86 -6.33 -60.47 -50.45
C PHE A 86 -6.83 -61.92 -50.38
N THR A 87 -8.14 -62.07 -50.28
CA THR A 87 -8.80 -63.38 -50.36
C THR A 87 -9.39 -63.61 -51.75
N VAL A 88 -9.49 -64.86 -52.18
CA VAL A 88 -10.02 -65.25 -53.49
C VAL A 88 -11.19 -66.20 -53.29
N SER A 89 -12.33 -65.87 -53.88
CA SER A 89 -13.51 -66.75 -53.93
C SER A 89 -13.94 -66.90 -55.40
N GLY A 90 -13.90 -68.11 -55.95
CA GLY A 90 -14.23 -68.34 -57.35
C GLY A 90 -14.68 -69.77 -57.65
N SER A 91 -15.48 -69.93 -58.70
CA SER A 91 -15.92 -71.22 -59.22
C SER A 91 -16.04 -71.18 -60.74
N GLY A 92 -15.35 -72.08 -61.44
CA GLY A 92 -15.28 -72.04 -62.90
C GLY A 92 -14.56 -70.78 -63.39
N SER A 93 -14.98 -70.22 -64.52
CA SER A 93 -14.31 -69.09 -65.18
C SER A 93 -14.33 -67.76 -64.39
N LEU A 94 -15.04 -67.65 -63.26
CA LEU A 94 -15.16 -66.40 -62.51
C LEU A 94 -14.54 -66.51 -61.11
N ALA A 95 -13.83 -65.46 -60.70
CA ALA A 95 -13.36 -65.26 -59.34
C ALA A 95 -13.60 -63.82 -58.88
N THR A 96 -13.79 -63.65 -57.58
CA THR A 96 -13.81 -62.37 -56.89
C THR A 96 -12.63 -62.34 -55.94
N VAL A 97 -11.82 -61.30 -56.06
CA VAL A 97 -10.77 -60.95 -55.11
C VAL A 97 -11.32 -59.93 -54.13
N THR A 98 -11.09 -60.10 -52.83
CA THR A 98 -11.45 -59.15 -51.77
C THR A 98 -10.20 -58.71 -51.02
N ALA A 99 -9.95 -57.41 -50.92
CA ALA A 99 -8.82 -56.85 -50.18
C ALA A 99 -8.90 -57.19 -48.68
N ALA A 100 -7.79 -57.66 -48.11
CA ALA A 100 -7.67 -58.05 -46.70
C ALA A 100 -6.59 -57.26 -45.94
N GLY A 101 -5.57 -56.77 -46.64
CA GLY A 101 -4.49 -55.95 -46.06
C GLY A 101 -3.61 -55.34 -47.14
N ASN A 102 -2.86 -54.29 -46.79
CA ASN A 102 -1.96 -53.63 -47.74
C ASN A 102 -0.83 -54.55 -48.20
N GLY A 103 -0.50 -54.50 -49.49
CA GLY A 103 0.58 -55.27 -50.08
C GLY A 103 0.31 -55.66 -51.53
N ALA A 104 1.22 -56.44 -52.10
CA ALA A 104 1.11 -56.95 -53.46
C ALA A 104 1.13 -58.48 -53.47
N GLY A 105 0.31 -59.08 -54.32
CA GLY A 105 0.30 -60.52 -54.56
C GLY A 105 -0.15 -60.86 -55.98
N THR A 106 -0.26 -62.15 -56.26
CA THR A 106 -0.57 -62.67 -57.59
C THR A 106 -1.78 -63.60 -57.52
N LEU A 107 -2.81 -63.29 -58.30
CA LEU A 107 -3.95 -64.17 -58.56
C LEU A 107 -3.57 -65.12 -59.70
N THR A 108 -3.69 -66.43 -59.47
CA THR A 108 -3.38 -67.46 -60.48
C THR A 108 -4.63 -68.25 -60.83
N ALA A 109 -4.93 -68.34 -62.13
CA ALA A 109 -5.94 -69.24 -62.68
C ALA A 109 -5.25 -70.44 -63.34
N THR A 110 -5.73 -71.65 -63.06
CA THR A 110 -5.17 -72.89 -63.63
C THR A 110 -6.29 -73.77 -64.18
N SER A 111 -6.08 -74.32 -65.38
CA SER A 111 -6.93 -75.32 -66.00
C SER A 111 -6.05 -76.37 -66.68
N GLY A 112 -6.09 -77.63 -66.22
CA GLY A 112 -5.19 -78.68 -66.71
C GLY A 112 -3.71 -78.35 -66.46
N GLN A 113 -2.94 -78.13 -67.53
CA GLN A 113 -1.54 -77.68 -67.48
C GLN A 113 -1.36 -76.19 -67.83
N ALA A 114 -2.42 -75.51 -68.28
CA ALA A 114 -2.38 -74.10 -68.60
C ALA A 114 -2.58 -73.25 -67.33
N SER A 115 -1.78 -72.20 -67.16
CA SER A 115 -1.92 -71.22 -66.09
C SER A 115 -1.71 -69.78 -66.58
N ALA A 116 -2.40 -68.84 -65.93
CA ALA A 116 -2.19 -67.41 -66.12
C ALA A 116 -2.25 -66.70 -64.77
N ALA A 117 -1.48 -65.63 -64.67
CA ALA A 117 -1.30 -64.85 -63.46
C ALA A 117 -1.72 -63.39 -63.71
N ALA A 118 -2.41 -62.80 -62.73
CA ALA A 118 -2.74 -61.39 -62.69
C ALA A 118 -2.23 -60.79 -61.36
N PRO A 119 -1.34 -59.78 -61.36
CA PRO A 119 -0.95 -59.10 -60.14
C PRO A 119 -2.13 -58.33 -59.54
N VAL A 120 -2.24 -58.42 -58.22
CA VAL A 120 -3.21 -57.69 -57.40
C VAL A 120 -2.44 -56.92 -56.35
N GLU A 121 -2.68 -55.62 -56.28
CA GLU A 121 -2.14 -54.73 -55.26
C GLU A 121 -3.26 -54.17 -54.41
N VAL A 122 -3.03 -54.09 -53.11
CA VAL A 122 -3.91 -53.44 -52.14
C VAL A 122 -3.13 -52.28 -51.54
N GLU A 123 -3.57 -51.06 -51.84
CA GLU A 123 -2.97 -49.82 -51.35
C GLU A 123 -4.10 -48.98 -50.72
N GLN A 124 -4.43 -49.28 -49.47
CA GLN A 124 -5.49 -48.62 -48.73
C GLN A 124 -5.22 -47.10 -48.66
N LYS A 125 -6.07 -46.34 -49.34
CA LYS A 125 -5.95 -44.88 -49.46
C LYS A 125 -6.86 -44.21 -48.42
N ALA A 126 -6.34 -43.19 -47.75
CA ALA A 126 -7.15 -42.33 -46.90
C ALA A 126 -8.22 -41.60 -47.72
N ALA A 127 -9.49 -41.72 -47.31
CA ALA A 127 -10.63 -41.08 -47.94
C ALA A 127 -11.33 -40.07 -47.03
N SER A 128 -11.28 -40.25 -45.71
CA SER A 128 -11.74 -39.23 -44.76
C SER A 128 -10.89 -39.16 -43.48
N LEU A 129 -10.92 -37.99 -42.84
CA LEU A 129 -10.21 -37.66 -41.62
C LEU A 129 -11.24 -37.19 -40.59
N GLU A 130 -11.23 -37.82 -39.42
CA GLU A 130 -12.06 -37.49 -38.26
C GLU A 130 -11.18 -36.85 -37.19
N VAL A 131 -11.60 -35.71 -36.63
CA VAL A 131 -10.91 -35.06 -35.49
C VAL A 131 -11.44 -35.65 -34.19
N LEU A 132 -10.54 -36.18 -33.35
CA LEU A 132 -10.90 -36.78 -32.07
C LEU A 132 -10.74 -35.82 -30.89
N SER A 133 -9.68 -35.00 -30.89
CA SER A 133 -9.37 -34.06 -29.79
C SER A 133 -8.44 -32.92 -30.23
N GLY A 134 -8.35 -31.89 -29.38
CA GLY A 134 -7.31 -30.88 -29.42
C GLY A 134 -7.59 -29.62 -30.25
N ASP A 135 -8.76 -29.51 -30.90
CA ASP A 135 -9.14 -28.33 -31.68
C ASP A 135 -9.80 -27.24 -30.83
N GLY A 136 -9.54 -25.97 -31.15
CA GLY A 136 -10.11 -24.81 -30.49
C GLY A 136 -9.62 -24.56 -29.06
N GLN A 137 -8.43 -25.07 -28.70
CA GLN A 137 -7.86 -24.91 -27.36
C GLN A 137 -7.35 -23.49 -27.09
N GLU A 138 -7.20 -23.15 -25.81
CA GLU A 138 -6.51 -21.93 -25.37
C GLU A 138 -5.30 -22.31 -24.52
N GLY A 139 -4.22 -21.53 -24.62
CA GLY A 139 -3.01 -21.76 -23.85
C GLY A 139 -2.11 -20.53 -23.81
N VAL A 140 -1.21 -20.49 -22.84
CA VAL A 140 -0.22 -19.42 -22.71
C VAL A 140 0.79 -19.49 -23.86
N ARG A 141 1.26 -18.32 -24.31
CA ARG A 141 2.29 -18.23 -25.36
C ARG A 141 3.54 -19.04 -24.99
N GLY A 142 4.02 -19.85 -25.93
CA GLY A 142 5.23 -20.66 -25.73
C GLY A 142 5.04 -21.94 -24.90
N THR A 143 3.83 -22.23 -24.41
CA THR A 143 3.56 -23.46 -23.64
C THR A 143 2.87 -24.53 -24.47
N THR A 144 3.00 -25.80 -24.05
CA THR A 144 2.29 -26.94 -24.63
C THR A 144 0.82 -26.90 -24.23
N LEU A 145 -0.06 -27.10 -25.20
CA LEU A 145 -1.50 -27.25 -24.99
C LEU A 145 -1.80 -28.49 -24.14
N THR A 146 -2.82 -28.41 -23.29
CA THR A 146 -3.14 -29.47 -22.33
C THR A 146 -3.69 -30.74 -23.00
N GLU A 147 -4.50 -30.60 -24.06
CA GLU A 147 -5.01 -31.74 -24.83
C GLU A 147 -4.16 -31.97 -26.09
N PRO A 148 -3.71 -33.20 -26.37
CA PRO A 148 -3.01 -33.49 -27.62
C PRO A 148 -3.96 -33.39 -28.83
N LEU A 149 -3.40 -33.02 -29.97
CA LEU A 149 -4.09 -33.06 -31.26
C LEU A 149 -4.24 -34.52 -31.68
N SER A 150 -5.46 -34.98 -31.93
CA SER A 150 -5.70 -36.37 -32.34
C SER A 150 -6.68 -36.46 -33.51
N VAL A 151 -6.33 -37.28 -34.50
CA VAL A 151 -7.16 -37.57 -35.67
C VAL A 151 -7.26 -39.07 -35.91
N ARG A 152 -8.35 -39.50 -36.55
CA ARG A 152 -8.54 -40.87 -37.05
C ARG A 152 -8.76 -40.87 -38.56
N ILE A 153 -8.12 -41.79 -39.26
CA ILE A 153 -8.14 -41.88 -40.72
C ILE A 153 -8.94 -43.08 -41.18
N TRP A 154 -9.81 -42.87 -42.18
CA TRP A 154 -10.71 -43.88 -42.75
C TRP A 154 -10.50 -43.99 -44.26
N ASP A 155 -10.64 -45.19 -44.82
CA ASP A 155 -10.70 -45.42 -46.27
C ASP A 155 -12.12 -45.24 -46.83
N GLU A 156 -12.29 -45.40 -48.15
CA GLU A 156 -13.59 -45.25 -48.82
C GLU A 156 -14.59 -46.36 -48.44
N GLY A 157 -14.09 -47.51 -47.96
CA GLY A 157 -14.90 -48.65 -47.50
C GLY A 157 -15.43 -48.47 -46.07
N GLY A 158 -14.97 -47.46 -45.34
CA GLY A 158 -15.31 -47.24 -43.93
C GLY A 158 -14.43 -48.00 -42.94
N THR A 159 -13.28 -48.51 -43.40
CA THR A 159 -12.30 -49.20 -42.56
C THR A 159 -11.18 -48.21 -42.17
N VAL A 160 -10.67 -48.33 -40.95
CA VAL A 160 -9.57 -47.47 -40.48
C VAL A 160 -8.27 -47.76 -41.26
N VAL A 161 -7.49 -46.72 -41.53
CA VAL A 161 -6.19 -46.86 -42.21
C VAL A 161 -5.08 -46.87 -41.18
N ALA A 162 -4.50 -48.04 -40.91
CA ALA A 162 -3.34 -48.21 -40.02
C ALA A 162 -2.02 -47.99 -40.77
N GLY A 163 -1.02 -47.41 -40.11
CA GLY A 163 0.29 -47.12 -40.68
C GLY A 163 0.32 -45.96 -41.69
N ALA A 164 -0.75 -45.17 -41.81
CA ALA A 164 -0.78 -43.97 -42.65
C ALA A 164 0.10 -42.87 -42.03
N GLN A 165 0.95 -42.24 -42.84
CA GLN A 165 1.82 -41.15 -42.39
C GLN A 165 1.03 -39.84 -42.31
N VAL A 166 0.66 -39.42 -41.11
CA VAL A 166 -0.02 -38.15 -40.84
C VAL A 166 1.01 -37.07 -40.51
N THR A 167 1.01 -35.98 -41.27
CA THR A 167 1.92 -34.84 -41.06
C THR A 167 1.25 -33.76 -40.23
N PHE A 168 1.87 -33.34 -39.13
CA PHE A 168 1.47 -32.21 -38.31
C PHE A 168 2.44 -31.05 -38.56
N LEU A 169 1.93 -29.95 -39.11
CA LEU A 169 2.74 -28.81 -39.51
C LEU A 169 2.14 -27.50 -38.97
N PRO A 170 2.68 -26.93 -37.87
CA PRO A 170 2.34 -25.58 -37.45
C PRO A 170 2.63 -24.59 -38.58
N ASP A 171 1.81 -23.54 -38.75
CA ASP A 171 2.20 -22.47 -39.68
C ASP A 171 3.44 -21.73 -39.16
N SER A 172 4.06 -20.93 -40.04
CA SER A 172 5.26 -20.17 -39.69
C SER A 172 5.02 -19.27 -38.48
N GLY A 173 5.82 -19.47 -37.42
CA GLY A 173 5.71 -18.73 -36.17
C GLY A 173 4.64 -19.24 -35.20
N HIS A 174 3.93 -20.33 -35.53
CA HIS A 174 2.84 -20.88 -34.72
C HIS A 174 3.25 -22.01 -33.76
N GLY A 175 4.53 -22.04 -33.39
CA GLY A 175 5.10 -22.96 -32.40
C GLY A 175 5.62 -24.26 -33.00
N SER A 176 5.52 -25.35 -32.25
CA SER A 176 6.12 -26.65 -32.57
C SER A 176 5.24 -27.81 -32.13
N VAL A 177 5.43 -28.97 -32.75
CA VAL A 177 4.80 -30.23 -32.32
C VAL A 177 5.85 -31.21 -31.79
N SER A 178 5.42 -32.11 -30.91
CA SER A 178 6.29 -33.19 -30.39
C SER A 178 6.87 -34.06 -31.52
N GLU A 179 6.05 -34.40 -32.52
CA GLU A 179 6.45 -35.10 -33.74
C GLU A 179 5.73 -34.54 -34.97
N SER A 180 6.46 -34.31 -36.06
CA SER A 180 5.90 -33.70 -37.28
C SER A 180 5.30 -34.72 -38.26
N VAL A 181 5.64 -36.00 -38.13
CA VAL A 181 5.08 -37.09 -38.92
C VAL A 181 4.83 -38.28 -38.01
N VAL A 182 3.57 -38.69 -37.88
CA VAL A 182 3.12 -39.78 -36.99
C VAL A 182 2.39 -40.82 -37.82
N ALA A 183 2.81 -42.09 -37.70
CA ALA A 183 2.10 -43.22 -38.31
C ALA A 183 0.82 -43.52 -37.53
N THR A 184 -0.30 -43.76 -38.21
CA THR A 184 -1.52 -44.18 -37.52
C THR A 184 -1.37 -45.55 -36.86
N ASP A 185 -1.96 -45.72 -35.68
CA ASP A 185 -2.00 -46.99 -34.96
C ASP A 185 -3.01 -47.99 -35.57
N ALA A 186 -3.21 -49.14 -34.90
CA ALA A 186 -4.14 -50.17 -35.34
C ALA A 186 -5.62 -49.72 -35.38
N ASP A 187 -5.97 -48.65 -34.66
CA ASP A 187 -7.30 -48.02 -34.64
C ASP A 187 -7.38 -46.83 -35.62
N GLY A 188 -6.35 -46.65 -36.46
CA GLY A 188 -6.23 -45.57 -37.44
C GLY A 188 -5.96 -44.19 -36.84
N ARG A 189 -5.48 -44.11 -35.58
CA ARG A 189 -5.27 -42.85 -34.87
C ARG A 189 -3.84 -42.35 -34.96
N ALA A 190 -3.66 -41.05 -35.12
CA ALA A 190 -2.38 -40.36 -34.96
C ALA A 190 -2.55 -39.18 -34.00
N SER A 191 -1.55 -38.93 -33.15
CA SER A 191 -1.59 -37.83 -32.17
C SER A 191 -0.25 -37.12 -32.02
N ALA A 192 -0.30 -35.81 -31.75
CA ALA A 192 0.87 -34.99 -31.43
C ALA A 192 0.52 -33.93 -30.36
N GLU A 193 1.48 -33.59 -29.51
CA GLU A 193 1.38 -32.46 -28.59
C GLU A 193 1.78 -31.17 -29.31
N TRP A 194 1.06 -30.08 -29.09
CA TRP A 194 1.32 -28.79 -29.75
C TRP A 194 1.73 -27.73 -28.73
N THR A 195 2.96 -27.21 -28.86
CA THR A 195 3.48 -26.04 -28.16
C THR A 195 3.16 -24.79 -28.97
N LEU A 196 2.45 -23.82 -28.38
CA LEU A 196 2.04 -22.59 -29.06
C LEU A 196 3.24 -21.69 -29.37
N GLY A 197 3.14 -20.94 -30.47
CA GLY A 197 4.09 -19.87 -30.78
C GLY A 197 3.93 -18.66 -29.84
N VAL A 198 4.94 -17.79 -29.82
CA VAL A 198 4.92 -16.53 -29.05
C VAL A 198 4.21 -15.36 -29.78
N GLY A 199 3.75 -15.60 -31.00
CA GLY A 199 3.11 -14.61 -31.89
C GLY A 199 1.59 -14.50 -31.69
N PHE A 200 0.90 -13.94 -32.70
CA PHE A 200 -0.53 -13.56 -32.77
C PHE A 200 -1.54 -14.39 -31.93
N PRO A 201 -2.66 -13.78 -31.48
CA PRO A 201 -3.59 -14.45 -30.58
C PRO A 201 -4.28 -15.69 -31.18
N ARG A 202 -4.36 -15.83 -32.51
CA ARG A 202 -4.86 -17.06 -33.16
C ARG A 202 -3.71 -17.81 -33.79
N GLN A 203 -3.60 -19.08 -33.44
CA GLN A 203 -2.58 -20.02 -33.86
C GLN A 203 -3.24 -21.13 -34.66
N SER A 204 -2.54 -21.62 -35.68
CA SER A 204 -3.07 -22.68 -36.53
C SER A 204 -2.01 -23.67 -36.99
N LEU A 205 -2.46 -24.92 -37.11
CA LEU A 205 -1.65 -26.07 -37.49
C LEU A 205 -2.40 -26.89 -38.53
N ALA A 206 -1.74 -27.18 -39.66
CA ALA A 206 -2.29 -28.08 -40.66
C ALA A 206 -1.93 -29.54 -40.31
N VAL A 207 -2.93 -30.41 -40.34
CA VAL A 207 -2.75 -31.86 -40.31
C VAL A 207 -3.11 -32.41 -41.69
N SER A 208 -2.22 -33.20 -42.29
CA SER A 208 -2.44 -33.75 -43.63
C SER A 208 -2.06 -35.23 -43.73
N VAL A 209 -2.81 -35.95 -44.56
CA VAL A 209 -2.54 -37.34 -44.93
C VAL A 209 -3.07 -37.56 -46.36
N HIS A 210 -2.20 -38.01 -47.26
CA HIS A 210 -2.50 -38.02 -48.71
C HIS A 210 -3.02 -36.64 -49.18
N ASP A 211 -4.21 -36.60 -49.79
CA ASP A 211 -4.87 -35.40 -50.30
C ASP A 211 -5.79 -34.73 -49.25
N LEU A 212 -5.94 -35.32 -48.06
CA LEU A 212 -6.78 -34.80 -46.99
C LEU A 212 -5.99 -33.78 -46.16
N THR A 213 -6.63 -32.68 -45.82
CA THR A 213 -6.06 -31.67 -44.92
C THR A 213 -7.15 -31.16 -43.97
N TYR A 214 -6.81 -31.08 -42.69
CA TYR A 214 -7.60 -30.37 -41.68
C TYR A 214 -6.71 -29.31 -41.01
N ARG A 215 -7.32 -28.27 -40.43
CA ARG A 215 -6.58 -27.21 -39.76
C ARG A 215 -7.08 -27.04 -38.34
N PHE A 216 -6.24 -27.45 -37.39
CA PHE A 216 -6.43 -27.15 -35.98
C PHE A 216 -6.25 -25.65 -35.72
N GLN A 217 -7.03 -25.12 -34.80
CA GLN A 217 -6.97 -23.76 -34.29
C GLN A 217 -6.70 -23.77 -32.79
N ALA A 218 -5.94 -22.81 -32.30
CA ALA A 218 -5.80 -22.52 -30.88
C ALA A 218 -5.66 -21.02 -30.64
N THR A 219 -5.98 -20.57 -29.42
CA THR A 219 -5.80 -19.17 -29.00
C THR A 219 -4.59 -19.08 -28.06
N ALA A 220 -3.59 -18.27 -28.44
CA ALA A 220 -2.44 -17.97 -27.57
C ALA A 220 -2.75 -16.74 -26.70
N THR A 221 -2.93 -16.94 -25.40
CA THR A 221 -3.17 -15.88 -24.41
C THR A 221 -1.85 -15.32 -23.87
N ALA A 222 -1.88 -14.09 -23.35
CA ALA A 222 -0.76 -13.58 -22.55
C ALA A 222 -0.66 -14.37 -21.22
N ASP A 223 0.47 -14.24 -20.54
CA ASP A 223 0.59 -14.64 -19.15
C ASP A 223 -0.51 -13.94 -18.32
N PRO A 224 -1.11 -14.62 -17.33
CA PRO A 224 -2.02 -13.96 -16.42
C PRO A 224 -1.26 -12.83 -15.69
N PRO A 225 -1.86 -11.63 -15.55
CA PRO A 225 -1.22 -10.56 -14.82
C PRO A 225 -1.09 -10.94 -13.34
N ILE A 226 0.09 -10.75 -12.76
CA ILE A 226 0.43 -11.10 -11.37
C ILE A 226 0.91 -9.85 -10.60
N PRO A 227 0.73 -9.81 -9.26
CA PRO A 227 1.22 -8.70 -8.44
C PRO A 227 2.77 -8.66 -8.31
N ASP A 228 3.26 -7.54 -7.80
CA ASP A 228 4.65 -7.33 -7.37
C ASP A 228 4.63 -6.38 -6.17
N LEU A 229 4.51 -6.94 -4.98
CA LEU A 229 4.44 -6.21 -3.73
C LEU A 229 5.83 -5.75 -3.31
N GLU A 230 5.94 -4.52 -2.83
CA GLU A 230 7.16 -4.06 -2.19
C GLU A 230 6.85 -2.99 -1.13
N PHE A 231 7.80 -2.78 -0.23
CA PHE A 231 7.75 -1.66 0.70
C PHE A 231 8.20 -0.37 0.01
N ALA A 232 7.29 0.57 -0.20
CA ALA A 232 7.62 1.92 -0.68
C ALA A 232 8.32 2.74 0.41
N ALA A 233 7.86 2.62 1.66
CA ALA A 233 8.43 3.30 2.81
C ALA A 233 8.16 2.52 4.10
N VAL A 234 9.05 2.66 5.09
CA VAL A 234 8.84 2.17 6.45
C VAL A 234 9.28 3.28 7.40
N ALA A 235 8.33 3.80 8.17
CA ALA A 235 8.52 4.84 9.17
C ALA A 235 8.33 4.27 10.58
N LEU A 236 9.15 4.74 11.52
CA LEU A 236 9.05 4.41 12.94
C LEU A 236 8.55 5.64 13.68
N SER A 237 7.69 5.46 14.68
CA SER A 237 7.31 6.57 15.57
C SER A 237 8.50 7.08 16.38
N ARG A 238 9.52 6.24 16.59
CA ARG A 238 10.76 6.58 17.30
C ARG A 238 11.92 5.65 16.96
N ASP A 239 13.13 6.22 16.84
CA ASP A 239 14.36 5.46 16.51
C ASP A 239 15.18 5.02 17.75
N ASP A 240 14.94 5.65 18.91
CA ASP A 240 15.67 5.43 20.16
C ASP A 240 14.76 5.03 21.34
N PRO A 241 13.77 4.12 21.23
CA PRO A 241 12.84 3.81 22.32
C PRO A 241 13.54 3.20 23.55
N SER A 242 12.89 3.24 24.71
CA SER A 242 13.35 2.52 25.89
C SER A 242 12.77 1.11 25.97
N VAL A 243 13.31 0.28 26.87
CA VAL A 243 12.74 -1.06 27.19
C VAL A 243 11.31 -1.01 27.74
N LEU A 244 10.82 0.16 28.15
CA LEU A 244 9.45 0.39 28.66
C LEU A 244 8.52 1.04 27.62
N GLU A 245 9.03 1.32 26.42
CA GLU A 245 8.31 1.97 25.34
C GLU A 245 8.02 0.94 24.23
N SER A 246 6.85 1.09 23.60
CA SER A 246 6.53 0.45 22.32
C SER A 246 6.61 1.50 21.22
N ILE A 247 6.84 1.07 19.99
CA ILE A 247 6.85 1.98 18.83
C ILE A 247 5.78 1.56 17.84
N GLU A 248 5.27 2.53 17.11
CA GLU A 248 4.42 2.27 15.95
C GLU A 248 5.30 2.22 14.70
N VAL A 249 5.15 1.17 13.91
CA VAL A 249 5.79 0.97 12.62
C VAL A 249 4.74 1.15 11.55
N VAL A 250 4.93 2.16 10.70
CA VAL A 250 4.04 2.48 9.59
C VAL A 250 4.71 2.06 8.29
N ALA A 251 4.15 1.03 7.64
CA ALA A 251 4.63 0.49 6.38
C ALA A 251 3.73 0.95 5.23
N GLU A 252 4.32 1.60 4.23
CA GLU A 252 3.69 1.86 2.95
C GLU A 252 4.00 0.71 2.00
N ILE A 253 2.97 0.01 1.55
CA ILE A 253 3.05 -1.15 0.67
C ILE A 253 2.50 -0.73 -0.69
N VAL A 254 3.20 -1.07 -1.77
CA VAL A 254 2.78 -0.77 -3.14
C VAL A 254 2.80 -2.04 -3.97
N ASN A 255 1.82 -2.17 -4.88
CA ASN A 255 1.81 -3.20 -5.90
C ASN A 255 2.29 -2.62 -7.23
N ARG A 256 3.49 -3.01 -7.68
CA ARG A 256 4.09 -2.64 -8.97
C ARG A 256 3.84 -3.66 -10.08
N GLY A 257 3.10 -4.72 -9.79
CA GLY A 257 2.81 -5.79 -10.73
C GLY A 257 1.87 -5.33 -11.84
N ASP A 258 1.69 -6.20 -12.83
CA ASP A 258 0.69 -5.98 -13.88
C ASP A 258 -0.70 -6.53 -13.52
N GLY A 259 -0.81 -7.25 -12.39
CA GLY A 259 -2.05 -7.74 -11.78
C GLY A 259 -2.29 -7.19 -10.37
N GLY A 260 -3.52 -7.38 -9.86
CA GLY A 260 -3.85 -7.14 -8.46
C GLY A 260 -3.67 -8.41 -7.63
N THR A 261 -3.55 -8.29 -6.31
CA THR A 261 -3.56 -9.47 -5.44
C THR A 261 -4.91 -10.20 -5.55
N PRO A 262 -4.95 -11.55 -5.50
CA PRO A 262 -6.19 -12.31 -5.65
C PRO A 262 -7.14 -12.15 -4.45
N GLY A 263 -6.61 -11.75 -3.29
CA GLY A 263 -7.36 -11.52 -2.06
C GLY A 263 -6.53 -10.80 -1.00
N VAL A 264 -6.91 -10.97 0.26
CA VAL A 264 -6.12 -10.51 1.41
C VAL A 264 -4.77 -11.22 1.46
N PHE A 265 -3.74 -10.52 1.90
CA PHE A 265 -2.39 -11.07 2.10
C PHE A 265 -1.88 -10.67 3.49
N LYS A 266 -0.71 -11.18 3.90
CA LYS A 266 -0.19 -10.95 5.26
C LYS A 266 1.02 -10.03 5.25
N LEU A 267 1.07 -9.15 6.23
CA LEU A 267 2.29 -8.48 6.69
C LEU A 267 2.70 -9.11 8.02
N ALA A 268 3.81 -9.85 8.03
CA ALA A 268 4.43 -10.33 9.27
C ALA A 268 5.58 -9.42 9.69
N THR A 269 5.79 -9.33 10.99
CA THR A 269 6.91 -8.60 11.59
C THR A 269 7.70 -9.50 12.53
N ALA A 270 8.99 -9.21 12.69
CA ALA A 270 9.85 -9.88 13.63
C ALA A 270 10.79 -8.89 14.33
N ILE A 271 11.18 -9.21 15.57
CA ILE A 271 12.16 -8.47 16.37
C ILE A 271 13.32 -9.42 16.64
N ASN A 272 14.51 -9.08 16.17
CA ASN A 272 15.73 -9.89 16.26
C ASN A 272 15.54 -11.32 15.72
N GLY A 273 14.83 -11.47 14.60
CA GLY A 273 14.49 -12.77 14.02
C GLY A 273 13.45 -13.58 14.79
N GLN A 274 12.82 -13.02 15.82
CA GLN A 274 11.69 -13.65 16.52
C GLN A 274 10.37 -13.05 16.03
N PRO A 275 9.37 -13.87 15.62
CA PRO A 275 8.07 -13.35 15.20
C PRO A 275 7.44 -12.46 16.27
N ALA A 276 6.87 -11.33 15.84
CA ALA A 276 6.21 -10.36 16.70
C ALA A 276 4.71 -10.29 16.36
N GLU A 277 4.33 -9.43 15.42
CA GLU A 277 2.93 -9.21 15.01
C GLU A 277 2.72 -9.62 13.55
N THR A 278 1.50 -10.08 13.24
CA THR A 278 1.04 -10.38 11.88
C THR A 278 -0.31 -9.73 11.64
N VAL A 279 -0.41 -8.97 10.55
CA VAL A 279 -1.63 -8.23 10.17
C VAL A 279 -2.10 -8.68 8.79
N GLU A 280 -3.41 -8.87 8.65
CA GLU A 280 -4.03 -9.08 7.33
C GLU A 280 -4.17 -7.73 6.61
N VAL A 281 -3.71 -7.70 5.36
CA VAL A 281 -3.79 -6.54 4.48
C VAL A 281 -4.81 -6.82 3.40
N ASP A 282 -5.73 -5.88 3.21
CA ASP A 282 -6.74 -5.97 2.16
C ASP A 282 -6.12 -6.11 0.77
N ARG A 283 -6.91 -6.67 -0.16
CA ARG A 283 -6.51 -6.82 -1.55
C ARG A 283 -5.99 -5.50 -2.14
N LEU A 284 -4.86 -5.57 -2.83
CA LEU A 284 -4.23 -4.42 -3.48
C LEU A 284 -4.34 -4.55 -5.00
N GLU A 285 -5.09 -3.63 -5.61
CA GLU A 285 -5.21 -3.58 -7.06
C GLU A 285 -3.88 -3.18 -7.73
N ARG A 286 -3.81 -3.33 -9.05
CA ARG A 286 -2.67 -2.88 -9.85
C ARG A 286 -2.37 -1.39 -9.62
N ASP A 287 -1.09 -1.06 -9.48
CA ASP A 287 -0.58 0.31 -9.28
C ASP A 287 -1.11 1.00 -8.00
N ALA A 288 -1.77 0.26 -7.10
CA ALA A 288 -2.30 0.79 -5.84
C ALA A 288 -1.27 0.68 -4.72
N SER A 289 -1.44 1.54 -3.70
CA SER A 289 -0.69 1.47 -2.44
C SER A 289 -1.64 1.49 -1.24
N THR A 290 -1.14 0.99 -0.11
CA THR A 290 -1.82 1.02 1.18
C THR A 290 -0.83 1.28 2.30
N THR A 291 -1.32 1.73 3.45
CA THR A 291 -0.50 1.97 4.64
C THR A 291 -1.02 1.12 5.78
N VAL A 292 -0.10 0.41 6.44
CA VAL A 292 -0.41 -0.47 7.57
C VAL A 292 0.44 -0.04 8.76
N ALA A 293 -0.21 0.18 9.91
CA ALA A 293 0.45 0.52 11.16
C ALA A 293 0.44 -0.69 12.12
N VAL A 294 1.59 -0.96 12.74
CA VAL A 294 1.78 -2.07 13.68
C VAL A 294 2.52 -1.57 14.92
N ILE A 295 2.02 -1.89 16.11
CA ILE A 295 2.70 -1.52 17.37
C ILE A 295 3.64 -2.66 17.77
N LEU A 296 4.93 -2.36 17.91
CA LEU A 296 5.98 -3.32 18.26
C LEU A 296 6.61 -3.01 19.62
N GLY A 297 6.89 -4.07 20.37
CA GLY A 297 7.49 -4.05 21.70
C GLY A 297 6.95 -5.21 22.57
N PRO A 298 7.45 -5.41 23.79
CA PRO A 298 8.59 -4.71 24.40
C PRO A 298 9.92 -5.13 23.77
N PHE A 299 10.92 -4.24 23.86
CA PHE A 299 12.26 -4.48 23.33
C PHE A 299 13.27 -4.83 24.42
N THR A 300 14.39 -5.44 24.03
CA THR A 300 15.55 -5.62 24.92
C THR A 300 16.53 -4.46 24.79
N ALA A 301 17.21 -4.06 25.86
CA ALA A 301 18.23 -3.01 25.78
C ALA A 301 19.35 -3.38 24.80
N GLY A 302 19.82 -2.40 24.02
CA GLY A 302 20.83 -2.56 22.97
C GLY A 302 20.26 -2.46 21.55
N THR A 303 21.03 -2.91 20.56
CA THR A 303 20.60 -2.90 19.17
C THR A 303 19.53 -3.96 18.94
N ASN A 304 18.39 -3.55 18.37
CA ASN A 304 17.35 -4.47 17.92
C ASN A 304 17.12 -4.29 16.42
N THR A 305 16.85 -5.39 15.72
CA THR A 305 16.45 -5.37 14.31
C THR A 305 14.97 -5.67 14.21
N ILE A 306 14.24 -4.79 13.53
CA ILE A 306 12.85 -4.97 13.13
C ILE A 306 12.87 -5.45 11.69
N GLU A 307 12.14 -6.51 11.41
CA GLU A 307 12.01 -7.12 10.10
C GLU A 307 10.52 -7.13 9.73
N LEU A 308 10.21 -6.78 8.49
CA LEU A 308 8.87 -6.79 7.91
C LEU A 308 8.90 -7.68 6.68
N MET A 309 7.88 -8.52 6.53
CA MET A 309 7.78 -9.53 5.47
C MET A 309 6.36 -9.51 4.91
N LEU A 310 6.22 -9.20 3.63
CA LEU A 310 5.00 -9.41 2.86
C LEU A 310 4.95 -10.86 2.41
N ASP A 311 3.75 -11.43 2.45
CA ASP A 311 3.50 -12.83 2.11
C ASP A 311 4.56 -13.81 2.69
N PRO A 312 4.72 -13.85 4.03
CA PRO A 312 5.75 -14.68 4.67
C PRO A 312 5.58 -16.18 4.41
N ASP A 313 4.40 -16.62 3.97
CA ASP A 313 4.08 -18.01 3.66
C ASP A 313 4.47 -18.39 2.21
N GLY A 314 4.67 -17.41 1.32
CA GLY A 314 4.96 -17.62 -0.10
C GLY A 314 3.78 -18.20 -0.88
N ASP A 315 2.55 -17.87 -0.48
CA ASP A 315 1.31 -18.35 -1.09
C ASP A 315 0.86 -17.48 -2.28
N LEU A 316 1.39 -16.25 -2.38
CA LEU A 316 1.15 -15.29 -3.46
C LEU A 316 2.27 -15.41 -4.49
N GLU A 317 1.93 -15.73 -5.74
CA GLU A 317 2.91 -15.70 -6.83
C GLU A 317 3.12 -14.26 -7.32
N GLU A 318 4.37 -13.80 -7.33
CA GLU A 318 4.75 -12.43 -7.66
C GLU A 318 5.83 -12.36 -8.75
N TRP A 319 5.96 -11.18 -9.38
CA TRP A 319 7.02 -10.97 -10.37
C TRP A 319 8.42 -11.08 -9.75
N VAL A 320 8.60 -10.57 -8.53
CA VAL A 320 9.89 -10.53 -7.84
C VAL A 320 9.72 -10.95 -6.38
N GLU A 321 9.91 -12.22 -6.07
CA GLU A 321 9.73 -12.75 -4.70
C GLU A 321 10.69 -12.16 -3.64
N ASP A 322 11.83 -11.59 -4.06
CA ASP A 322 12.90 -11.17 -3.15
C ASP A 322 12.78 -9.72 -2.62
N ASN A 323 11.86 -8.90 -3.14
CA ASN A 323 11.66 -7.50 -2.70
C ASN A 323 10.57 -7.35 -1.61
N ASN A 324 9.99 -8.46 -1.16
CA ASN A 324 8.93 -8.54 -0.15
C ASN A 324 9.39 -8.35 1.30
N SER A 325 10.63 -7.92 1.54
CA SER A 325 11.18 -7.76 2.88
C SER A 325 11.81 -6.39 3.10
N ALA A 326 11.64 -5.87 4.32
CA ALA A 326 12.30 -4.66 4.77
C ALA A 326 12.82 -4.86 6.19
N SER A 327 13.92 -4.18 6.54
CA SER A 327 14.45 -4.20 7.89
C SER A 327 14.91 -2.82 8.36
N ARG A 328 14.84 -2.60 9.68
CA ARG A 328 15.30 -1.39 10.36
C ARG A 328 16.00 -1.76 11.66
N SER A 329 17.13 -1.14 11.94
CA SER A 329 17.80 -1.29 13.24
C SER A 329 17.51 -0.08 14.11
N ILE A 330 17.13 -0.33 15.37
CA ILE A 330 16.92 0.68 16.39
C ILE A 330 17.86 0.43 17.58
N VAL A 331 18.19 1.48 18.31
CA VAL A 331 18.96 1.37 19.55
C VAL A 331 18.02 1.59 20.72
N VAL A 332 17.79 0.53 21.48
CA VAL A 332 16.86 0.55 22.62
C VAL A 332 17.64 0.86 23.89
N VAL A 333 17.26 1.92 24.58
CA VAL A 333 17.91 2.33 25.83
C VAL A 333 17.31 1.59 27.03
N ASP A 334 18.15 1.24 27.99
CA ASP A 334 17.67 0.68 29.26
C ASP A 334 16.95 1.77 30.07
N GLN A 335 15.84 1.40 30.72
CA GLN A 335 15.06 2.31 31.56
C GLN A 335 14.34 1.52 32.64
N LYS A 336 14.41 2.02 33.88
CA LYS A 336 13.81 1.34 35.03
C LYS A 336 12.52 2.04 35.50
N ALA A 337 11.45 1.27 35.66
CA ALA A 337 10.22 1.77 36.28
C ALA A 337 10.41 1.90 37.81
N ILE A 338 9.90 2.99 38.38
CA ILE A 338 9.82 3.24 39.83
C ILE A 338 8.41 3.73 40.18
N SER A 339 7.93 3.46 41.40
CA SER A 339 6.63 3.93 41.86
C SER A 339 6.79 5.22 42.67
N PRO A 340 5.77 6.10 42.71
CA PRO A 340 5.75 7.19 43.69
C PRO A 340 5.89 6.66 45.12
N GLY A 341 6.82 7.22 45.90
CA GLY A 341 7.21 6.76 47.24
C GLY A 341 8.44 5.86 47.26
N ASP A 342 8.84 5.29 46.12
CA ASP A 342 10.01 4.41 46.06
C ASP A 342 11.32 5.22 46.22
N SER A 343 12.30 4.56 46.85
CA SER A 343 13.69 5.00 46.90
C SER A 343 14.56 3.96 46.20
N VAL A 344 15.28 4.37 45.17
CA VAL A 344 16.11 3.48 44.36
C VAL A 344 17.57 3.93 44.43
N GLU A 345 18.46 2.97 44.68
CA GLU A 345 19.89 3.23 44.62
C GLU A 345 20.33 3.41 43.16
N VAL A 346 21.06 4.49 42.88
CA VAL A 346 21.61 4.81 41.56
C VAL A 346 23.11 4.98 41.70
N SER A 347 23.86 4.33 40.83
CA SER A 347 25.30 4.49 40.73
C SER A 347 25.75 4.33 39.28
N SER A 348 26.89 4.90 38.96
CA SER A 348 27.57 4.67 37.68
C SER A 348 29.02 4.33 37.98
N SER A 349 29.52 3.25 37.37
CA SER A 349 30.94 2.89 37.38
C SER A 349 31.69 3.43 36.15
N SER A 350 30.98 4.09 35.22
CA SER A 350 31.56 4.58 33.97
C SER A 350 32.52 5.76 34.20
N MET A 351 33.69 5.71 33.57
CA MET A 351 34.61 6.87 33.53
C MET A 351 34.25 7.88 32.43
N GLU A 352 33.33 7.49 31.52
CA GLU A 352 32.80 8.31 30.44
C GLU A 352 31.39 8.81 30.78
N PRO A 353 30.88 9.87 30.11
CA PRO A 353 29.53 10.36 30.31
C PRO A 353 28.49 9.25 30.19
N ALA A 354 27.62 9.12 31.19
CA ALA A 354 26.63 8.06 31.27
C ALA A 354 25.27 8.63 31.67
N GLU A 355 24.22 8.03 31.13
CA GLU A 355 22.83 8.34 31.44
C GLU A 355 22.17 7.11 32.06
N SER A 356 21.45 7.32 33.16
CA SER A 356 20.57 6.32 33.78
C SER A 356 19.14 6.82 33.69
N LEU A 357 18.29 6.05 33.02
CA LEU A 357 16.90 6.43 32.77
C LEU A 357 15.96 5.70 33.73
N PHE A 358 15.00 6.45 34.25
CA PHE A 358 13.91 5.95 35.05
C PHE A 358 12.58 6.47 34.51
N ARG A 359 11.50 5.79 34.87
CA ARG A 359 10.13 6.20 34.57
C ARG A 359 9.29 6.06 35.83
N VAL A 360 8.56 7.11 36.18
CA VAL A 360 7.51 7.05 37.21
C VAL A 360 6.18 7.33 36.55
N ASP A 361 5.24 6.39 36.68
CA ASP A 361 3.88 6.59 36.19
C ASP A 361 3.03 7.22 37.29
N VAL A 362 2.51 8.41 37.01
CA VAL A 362 1.52 9.06 37.87
C VAL A 362 0.14 8.60 37.40
N THR A 363 -0.60 7.94 38.29
CA THR A 363 -1.90 7.33 37.98
C THR A 363 -3.10 8.24 38.28
N GLU A 364 -2.90 9.28 39.08
CA GLU A 364 -3.93 10.24 39.46
C GLU A 364 -3.34 11.66 39.36
N ALA A 365 -4.07 12.56 38.71
CA ALA A 365 -3.67 13.96 38.63
C ALA A 365 -3.69 14.61 40.02
N SER A 366 -2.68 15.41 40.33
CA SER A 366 -2.57 16.12 41.60
C SER A 366 -2.03 17.53 41.40
N ASN A 367 -2.50 18.46 42.25
CA ASN A 367 -1.94 19.80 42.37
C ASN A 367 -0.80 19.86 43.40
N GLU A 368 -0.47 18.73 44.03
CA GLU A 368 0.72 18.60 44.88
C GLU A 368 1.96 18.33 44.02
N ALA A 369 3.12 18.81 44.44
CA ALA A 369 4.34 18.67 43.66
C ALA A 369 4.76 17.19 43.49
N LEU A 370 5.17 16.82 42.28
CA LEU A 370 5.99 15.63 42.04
C LEU A 370 7.44 15.99 42.34
N ASN A 371 7.95 15.52 43.48
CA ASN A 371 9.31 15.77 43.93
C ASN A 371 10.21 14.61 43.50
N VAL A 372 11.19 14.90 42.66
CA VAL A 372 12.24 13.97 42.28
C VAL A 372 13.56 14.48 42.86
N VAL A 373 14.18 13.70 43.74
CA VAL A 373 15.39 14.12 44.45
C VAL A 373 16.45 13.05 44.27
N LEU A 374 17.66 13.49 43.91
CA LEU A 374 18.85 12.64 43.91
C LEU A 374 19.75 13.03 45.08
N SER A 375 19.73 12.21 46.14
CA SER A 375 20.47 12.45 47.37
C SER A 375 21.73 11.58 47.48
N ASN A 376 22.58 11.89 48.45
CA ASN A 376 23.84 11.17 48.73
C ASN A 376 24.85 11.18 47.56
N VAL A 377 24.84 12.23 46.74
CA VAL A 377 25.75 12.40 45.61
C VAL A 377 27.04 13.10 46.06
N GLY A 378 28.20 12.55 45.69
CA GLY A 378 29.47 13.28 45.77
C GLY A 378 29.46 14.40 44.72
N LEU A 379 29.54 15.66 45.18
CA LEU A 379 28.91 16.84 44.58
C LEU A 379 29.28 17.25 43.14
N ASP A 380 30.26 16.67 42.46
CA ASP A 380 30.93 17.50 41.43
C ASP A 380 30.54 17.24 39.97
N ARG A 381 29.79 16.18 39.61
CA ARG A 381 29.61 15.81 38.18
C ARG A 381 28.33 15.05 37.80
N VAL A 382 27.22 15.28 38.50
CA VAL A 382 25.91 14.65 38.22
C VAL A 382 24.84 15.71 37.98
N ALA A 383 23.89 15.45 37.10
CA ALA A 383 22.73 16.27 36.83
C ALA A 383 21.46 15.39 36.84
N LEU A 384 20.37 15.95 37.34
CA LEU A 384 19.05 15.33 37.37
C LEU A 384 18.13 16.05 36.40
N TYR A 385 17.33 15.29 35.64
CA TYR A 385 16.37 15.82 34.68
C TYR A 385 15.04 15.10 34.78
N VAL A 386 13.93 15.81 34.59
CA VAL A 386 12.58 15.22 34.62
C VAL A 386 11.68 15.84 33.55
N HIS A 387 10.85 15.01 32.89
CA HIS A 387 9.95 15.41 31.80
C HIS A 387 8.67 14.58 31.81
N TYR A 388 7.52 15.19 31.53
CA TYR A 388 6.25 14.49 31.35
C TYR A 388 5.94 14.24 29.87
N GLY A 389 5.37 13.08 29.54
CA GLY A 389 4.96 12.73 28.17
C GLY A 389 6.00 11.84 27.52
N ASP A 390 6.28 12.06 26.23
CA ASP A 390 7.30 11.29 25.51
C ASP A 390 8.70 11.56 26.08
N ARG A 391 9.50 10.50 26.23
CA ARG A 391 10.88 10.64 26.74
C ARG A 391 11.71 11.53 25.81
N PRO A 392 12.36 12.59 26.32
CA PRO A 392 13.26 13.36 25.49
C PRO A 392 14.52 12.56 25.14
N GLY A 393 14.94 12.59 23.86
CA GLY A 393 16.19 11.96 23.40
C GLY A 393 17.46 12.75 23.75
N SER A 394 17.31 13.94 24.35
CA SER A 394 18.41 14.79 24.79
C SER A 394 18.10 15.42 26.14
N SER A 395 19.09 15.50 27.02
CA SER A 395 19.00 16.14 28.34
C SER A 395 18.58 17.62 28.29
N ARG A 396 18.78 18.29 27.15
CA ARG A 396 18.36 19.70 26.95
C ARG A 396 16.85 19.90 26.78
N ASP A 397 16.12 18.83 26.50
CA ASP A 397 14.68 18.87 26.20
C ASP A 397 13.83 18.48 27.42
N TYR A 398 14.47 18.13 28.54
CA TYR A 398 13.79 17.87 29.80
C TYR A 398 13.28 19.17 30.42
N ARG A 399 12.07 19.12 31.00
CA ARG A 399 11.37 20.31 31.54
C ARG A 399 12.02 20.82 32.80
N CYS A 400 12.31 19.91 33.71
CA CYS A 400 13.01 20.23 34.93
C CYS A 400 14.46 19.76 34.86
N ARG A 401 15.37 20.65 35.28
CA ARG A 401 16.78 20.36 35.52
C ARG A 401 17.08 20.65 36.98
N GLY A 402 17.57 19.66 37.71
CA GLY A 402 17.90 19.81 39.11
C GLY A 402 19.05 20.79 39.30
N GLY A 403 18.88 21.68 40.28
CA GLY A 403 19.88 22.68 40.66
C GLY A 403 21.04 22.07 41.44
N THR A 404 21.71 22.87 42.27
CA THR A 404 22.82 22.41 43.12
C THR A 404 22.39 21.38 44.17
N ASP A 405 21.11 21.34 44.50
CA ASP A 405 20.48 20.39 45.43
C ASP A 405 20.03 19.09 44.75
N LEU A 406 20.17 19.00 43.41
CA LEU A 406 19.74 17.86 42.59
C LEU A 406 18.28 17.46 42.86
N SER A 407 17.40 18.46 43.00
CA SER A 407 15.97 18.26 43.15
C SER A 407 15.21 18.81 41.94
N CYS A 408 14.13 18.15 41.58
CA CYS A 408 13.22 18.56 40.53
C CYS A 408 11.78 18.49 41.03
N GLN A 409 11.03 19.57 40.80
CA GLN A 409 9.60 19.61 41.08
C GLN A 409 8.83 19.93 39.81
N LEU A 410 7.79 19.15 39.57
CA LEU A 410 6.81 19.38 38.50
C LEU A 410 5.41 19.33 39.11
N LEU A 411 4.44 19.83 38.36
CA LEU A 411 3.02 19.66 38.65
C LEU A 411 2.50 18.40 37.95
N PRO A 412 2.20 17.33 38.69
CA PRO A 412 1.64 16.10 38.14
C PRO A 412 0.14 16.25 37.84
N THR A 413 -0.25 17.33 37.17
CA THR A 413 -1.65 17.63 36.80
C THR A 413 -2.16 16.72 35.69
N ARG A 414 -1.29 15.86 35.15
CA ARG A 414 -1.58 14.89 34.10
C ARG A 414 -1.22 13.49 34.54
N VAL A 415 -2.10 12.55 34.21
CA VAL A 415 -1.83 11.12 34.34
C VAL A 415 -0.88 10.71 33.22
N GLY A 416 0.08 9.83 33.52
CA GLY A 416 0.99 9.27 32.53
C GLY A 416 2.44 9.18 33.01
N ALA A 417 3.33 9.03 32.04
CA ALA A 417 4.75 8.80 32.27
C ALA A 417 5.51 10.09 32.56
N TYR A 418 6.24 10.09 33.66
CA TYR A 418 7.28 11.07 33.94
C TYR A 418 8.63 10.39 33.82
N HIS A 419 9.40 10.82 32.83
CA HIS A 419 10.73 10.30 32.55
C HIS A 419 11.77 11.07 33.35
N ILE A 420 12.67 10.32 34.00
CA ILE A 420 13.72 10.85 34.84
C ILE A 420 15.05 10.41 34.22
N ALA A 421 15.96 11.36 33.99
CA ALA A 421 17.31 11.07 33.55
C ALA A 421 18.31 11.55 34.60
N VAL A 422 19.17 10.64 35.04
CA VAL A 422 20.35 10.96 35.85
C VAL A 422 21.55 10.91 34.93
N TRP A 423 22.10 12.07 34.63
CA TRP A 423 23.26 12.20 33.76
C TRP A 423 24.52 12.44 34.59
N SER A 424 25.61 11.79 34.23
CA SER A 424 26.88 11.89 34.96
C SER A 424 28.04 11.99 33.99
N LEU A 425 29.05 12.81 34.32
CA LEU A 425 30.29 12.91 33.53
C LEU A 425 31.40 11.95 33.99
N SER A 426 31.19 11.25 35.09
CA SER A 426 32.11 10.27 35.67
C SER A 426 31.37 9.37 36.65
N ALA A 427 32.06 8.33 37.12
CA ALA A 427 31.55 7.41 38.11
C ALA A 427 31.04 8.16 39.36
N PHE A 428 29.90 7.72 39.87
CA PHE A 428 29.26 8.29 41.06
C PHE A 428 28.52 7.21 41.85
N GLY A 429 28.24 7.52 43.11
CA GLY A 429 27.37 6.74 43.97
C GLY A 429 28.09 5.97 45.09
N PRO A 430 27.33 5.22 45.90
CA PRO A 430 25.88 5.02 45.78
C PRO A 430 25.10 6.30 46.10
N ALA A 431 24.18 6.67 45.20
CA ALA A 431 23.23 7.77 45.39
C ALA A 431 21.81 7.21 45.55
N THR A 432 20.88 8.01 46.07
CA THR A 432 19.49 7.59 46.26
C THR A 432 18.56 8.50 45.48
N LEU A 433 17.90 7.93 44.47
CA LEU A 433 16.83 8.58 43.71
C LEU A 433 15.49 8.31 44.40
N THR A 434 14.74 9.37 44.69
CA THR A 434 13.40 9.29 45.26
C THR A 434 12.42 10.09 44.41
N ALA A 435 11.25 9.53 44.13
CA ALA A 435 10.14 10.24 43.48
C ALA A 435 8.92 10.19 44.40
N THR A 436 8.40 11.33 44.85
CA THR A 436 7.27 11.42 45.78
C THR A 436 6.28 12.48 45.35
N VAL A 437 4.99 12.17 45.33
CA VAL A 437 3.92 13.17 45.16
C VAL A 437 3.54 13.70 46.55
N GLY A 438 3.57 15.02 46.72
CA GLY A 438 3.20 15.67 47.97
C GLY A 438 3.83 17.04 48.18
N GLY A 439 3.23 17.85 49.07
CA GLY A 439 3.76 19.16 49.45
C GLY A 439 3.48 20.28 48.43
N ARG A 440 3.91 21.50 48.78
CA ARG A 440 3.81 22.69 47.92
C ARG A 440 5.02 22.77 46.99
N LEU A 441 4.82 23.38 45.83
CA LEU A 441 5.91 23.81 44.97
C LEU A 441 6.85 24.78 45.71
N VAL A 442 8.12 24.75 45.31
CA VAL A 442 9.18 25.60 45.87
C VAL A 442 8.95 27.07 45.51
N GLU A 443 8.41 27.36 44.34
CA GLU A 443 8.14 28.72 43.86
C GLU A 443 6.82 28.75 43.05
N ASP A 444 5.92 29.68 43.41
CA ASP A 444 4.72 29.96 42.63
C ASP A 444 5.07 30.97 41.52
N PHE A 445 4.32 30.99 40.42
CA PHE A 445 4.52 31.98 39.36
C PHE A 445 3.95 33.35 39.76
N ASP A 446 4.69 34.43 39.57
CA ASP A 446 4.27 35.80 39.93
C ASP A 446 4.34 36.77 38.73
N ILE A 447 3.35 37.67 38.62
CA ILE A 447 3.31 38.74 37.62
C ILE A 447 3.41 40.10 38.31
N ASP A 448 4.60 40.68 38.28
CA ASP A 448 4.87 42.00 38.86
C ASP A 448 4.28 43.13 38.00
N LEU A 449 3.15 43.67 38.42
CA LEU A 449 2.46 44.76 37.71
C LEU A 449 2.99 46.16 38.07
N VAL A 450 3.42 46.92 37.06
CA VAL A 450 3.87 48.30 37.18
C VAL A 450 2.92 49.25 36.44
N PHE A 451 2.10 50.00 37.20
CA PHE A 451 1.13 50.95 36.65
C PHE A 451 1.77 52.31 36.36
N LEU A 452 1.65 52.80 35.12
CA LEU A 452 2.30 54.05 34.65
C LEU A 452 1.32 55.19 34.30
N GLY A 453 0.01 54.90 34.23
CA GLY A 453 -1.04 55.84 33.80
C GLY A 453 -2.01 56.26 34.91
N ASN A 454 -3.14 56.85 34.51
CA ASN A 454 -4.14 57.45 35.40
C ASN A 454 -5.30 56.51 35.79
N GLY A 455 -5.11 55.20 35.70
CA GLY A 455 -6.13 54.21 36.03
C GLY A 455 -6.71 54.39 37.43
N THR A 456 -8.00 54.11 37.59
CA THR A 456 -8.65 54.19 38.90
C THR A 456 -8.19 53.04 39.80
N PRO A 457 -8.27 53.17 41.14
CA PRO A 457 -7.99 52.04 42.04
C PRO A 457 -8.83 50.79 41.76
N SER A 458 -10.04 50.95 41.22
CA SER A 458 -10.92 49.85 40.84
C SER A 458 -10.39 49.12 39.62
N GLN A 459 -10.00 49.86 38.58
CA GLN A 459 -9.39 49.31 37.36
C GLN A 459 -8.07 48.60 37.65
N HIS A 460 -7.21 49.20 38.48
CA HIS A 460 -5.96 48.55 38.90
C HIS A 460 -6.21 47.24 39.66
N ASN A 461 -7.28 47.15 40.46
CA ASN A 461 -7.64 45.91 41.12
C ASN A 461 -8.15 44.85 40.14
N ILE A 462 -8.92 45.23 39.13
CA ILE A 462 -9.38 44.31 38.07
C ILE A 462 -8.18 43.79 37.26
N VAL A 463 -7.21 44.66 36.97
CA VAL A 463 -5.96 44.23 36.31
C VAL A 463 -5.21 43.20 37.15
N ARG A 464 -5.12 43.42 38.48
CA ARG A 464 -4.54 42.43 39.42
C ARG A 464 -5.33 41.13 39.47
N GLN A 465 -6.64 41.15 39.28
CA GLN A 465 -7.46 39.93 39.22
C GLN A 465 -7.12 39.10 37.97
N GLY A 466 -6.96 39.75 36.82
CA GLY A 466 -6.49 39.09 35.59
C GLY A 466 -5.10 38.47 35.75
N ALA A 467 -4.16 39.17 36.40
CA ALA A 467 -2.85 38.61 36.75
C ALA A 467 -2.97 37.39 37.67
N GLY A 468 -3.73 37.52 38.77
CA GLY A 468 -3.99 36.40 39.69
C GLY A 468 -4.67 35.20 39.04
N ARG A 469 -5.47 35.43 37.98
CA ARG A 469 -6.05 34.35 37.18
C ARG A 469 -4.96 33.54 36.48
N TRP A 470 -3.99 34.20 35.83
CA TRP A 470 -2.85 33.52 35.20
C TRP A 470 -1.87 32.89 36.19
N GLU A 471 -1.62 33.52 37.33
CA GLU A 471 -0.82 32.94 38.43
C GLU A 471 -1.46 31.65 38.97
N SER A 472 -2.79 31.53 38.93
CA SER A 472 -3.48 30.28 39.29
C SER A 472 -3.38 29.17 38.24
N VAL A 473 -3.14 29.56 36.97
CA VAL A 473 -3.04 28.68 35.80
C VAL A 473 -1.60 28.20 35.62
N ILE A 474 -0.61 29.07 35.77
CA ILE A 474 0.80 28.73 35.68
C ILE A 474 1.24 28.33 37.07
N GLY A 475 1.18 27.04 37.34
CA GLY A 475 1.25 26.56 38.71
C GLY A 475 2.66 26.58 39.30
N ARG A 476 3.74 26.71 38.50
CA ARG A 476 5.12 26.83 39.00
C ARG A 476 5.83 28.00 38.35
N GLY A 477 6.52 28.79 39.18
CA GLY A 477 7.46 29.81 38.72
C GLY A 477 8.63 29.21 37.95
N VAL A 478 9.34 30.06 37.24
CA VAL A 478 10.52 29.71 36.48
C VAL A 478 11.71 29.65 37.43
N ALA A 479 12.41 28.50 37.40
CA ALA A 479 13.44 28.15 38.38
C ALA A 479 14.40 29.30 38.75
N GLU A 480 14.65 29.50 40.05
CA GLU A 480 15.53 30.55 40.60
C GLU A 480 16.89 30.74 39.88
N TYR A 481 17.49 29.68 39.31
CA TYR A 481 18.76 29.81 38.56
C TYR A 481 18.60 30.52 37.19
N LEU A 482 17.36 30.83 36.81
CA LEU A 482 16.95 31.57 35.62
C LEU A 482 16.61 33.03 35.93
N THR A 483 16.74 33.41 37.19
CA THR A 483 16.54 34.75 37.72
C THR A 483 17.88 35.49 37.61
N PHE A 484 18.00 36.38 36.62
CA PHE A 484 19.23 37.13 36.35
C PHE A 484 19.00 38.64 36.51
N PRO A 485 20.05 39.41 36.87
CA PRO A 485 19.95 40.87 36.85
C PRO A 485 19.78 41.31 35.40
N LEU A 486 18.63 41.90 35.08
CA LEU A 486 18.51 42.67 33.86
C LEU A 486 19.34 43.94 34.04
N GLY A 487 20.37 44.11 33.20
CA GLY A 487 21.01 45.41 32.99
C GLY A 487 19.96 46.44 32.56
N PRO A 488 20.30 47.75 32.47
CA PRO A 488 19.30 48.76 32.18
C PRO A 488 18.58 48.45 30.87
N PHE A 489 17.34 47.98 30.97
CA PHE A 489 16.43 47.90 29.84
C PHE A 489 16.02 49.34 29.55
N PRO A 490 16.37 49.88 28.37
CA PRO A 490 16.20 51.32 28.12
C PRO A 490 14.74 51.75 28.19
N GLU A 491 14.53 53.05 28.37
CA GLU A 491 13.21 53.67 28.18
C GLU A 491 12.76 53.56 26.72
N ASP A 492 11.45 53.60 26.50
CA ASP A 492 10.81 53.59 25.16
C ASP A 492 11.15 52.37 24.25
N GLU A 493 11.67 51.28 24.81
CA GLU A 493 12.02 50.08 24.04
C GLU A 493 10.84 49.10 23.90
N CYS A 494 9.97 48.99 24.93
CA CYS A 494 8.73 48.22 24.82
C CYS A 494 7.67 49.05 24.10
N PHE A 495 7.35 50.23 24.62
CA PHE A 495 6.38 51.17 24.05
C PHE A 495 6.73 52.61 24.45
N PRO A 496 6.29 53.63 23.70
CA PRO A 496 6.54 55.02 24.05
C PRO A 496 5.96 55.39 25.42
N GLY A 497 6.79 55.93 26.32
CA GLY A 497 6.44 56.28 27.69
C GLY A 497 6.84 55.24 28.76
N GLN A 498 7.37 54.08 28.35
CA GLN A 498 7.90 53.08 29.29
C GLN A 498 9.19 53.60 29.97
N PRO A 499 9.29 53.60 31.31
CA PRO A 499 10.49 54.02 32.02
C PRO A 499 11.56 52.94 31.99
N SER A 500 12.83 53.32 31.98
CA SER A 500 13.95 52.37 32.05
C SER A 500 13.84 51.42 33.24
N PHE A 501 14.19 50.15 33.06
CA PHE A 501 14.15 49.12 34.11
C PHE A 501 15.53 48.61 34.47
N SER A 502 15.78 48.36 35.75
CA SER A 502 16.97 47.66 36.23
C SER A 502 16.61 46.92 37.50
N GLY A 503 16.83 45.62 37.52
CA GLY A 503 16.40 44.79 38.63
C GLY A 503 16.57 43.32 38.36
N VAL A 504 16.26 42.53 39.37
CA VAL A 504 16.08 41.10 39.25
C VAL A 504 14.63 40.87 38.86
N VAL A 505 14.39 40.16 37.75
CA VAL A 505 13.04 39.73 37.37
C VAL A 505 12.92 38.26 37.76
N ASP A 506 12.10 38.03 38.77
CA ASP A 506 11.58 36.71 39.07
C ASP A 506 10.29 36.55 38.26
N ASP A 507 10.20 35.48 37.47
CA ASP A 507 9.15 35.25 36.47
C ASP A 507 8.94 36.35 35.42
N MET A 508 8.16 37.39 35.74
CA MET A 508 7.72 38.40 34.80
C MET A 508 7.35 39.74 35.43
N VAL A 509 7.76 40.84 34.80
CA VAL A 509 7.25 42.20 35.05
C VAL A 509 6.39 42.67 33.87
N VAL A 510 5.23 43.25 34.17
CA VAL A 510 4.31 43.79 33.16
C VAL A 510 4.00 45.26 33.45
N TRP A 511 4.33 46.13 32.50
CA TRP A 511 3.87 47.50 32.55
C TRP A 511 2.42 47.62 32.13
N VAL A 512 1.65 48.39 32.87
CA VAL A 512 0.25 48.65 32.58
C VAL A 512 0.07 50.15 32.38
N SER A 513 -0.33 50.53 31.17
CA SER A 513 -0.70 51.90 30.84
C SER A 513 -2.19 51.96 30.53
N ILE A 514 -2.89 52.87 31.18
CA ILE A 514 -4.28 53.24 30.87
C ILE A 514 -4.23 54.71 30.46
N ASP A 515 -4.35 54.97 29.17
CA ASP A 515 -4.23 56.29 28.54
C ASP A 515 -5.05 56.31 27.24
N SER A 516 -5.20 57.47 26.61
CA SER A 516 -5.96 57.60 25.36
C SER A 516 -5.20 56.97 24.18
N ILE A 517 -5.85 56.07 23.43
CA ILE A 517 -5.30 55.45 22.22
C ILE A 517 -6.01 56.01 20.98
N ASP A 518 -7.30 55.72 20.82
CA ASP A 518 -8.11 56.17 19.69
C ASP A 518 -9.58 56.52 20.04
N GLY A 519 -9.99 56.35 21.29
CA GLY A 519 -11.33 56.68 21.79
C GLY A 519 -12.29 55.48 21.74
N GLU A 520 -13.57 55.69 22.05
CA GLU A 520 -14.52 54.57 22.20
C GLU A 520 -14.69 53.73 20.92
N GLY A 521 -14.60 52.40 21.07
CA GLY A 521 -14.95 51.41 20.04
C GLY A 521 -13.86 51.14 19.00
N GLY A 522 -12.63 51.61 19.25
CA GLY A 522 -11.43 51.33 18.46
C GLY A 522 -10.58 50.22 19.11
N VAL A 523 -9.30 50.50 19.34
CA VAL A 523 -8.38 49.58 20.00
C VAL A 523 -8.67 49.56 21.50
N VAL A 524 -9.27 48.47 21.96
CA VAL A 524 -9.64 48.30 23.37
C VAL A 524 -8.42 48.07 24.27
N GLY A 525 -7.46 47.32 23.78
CA GLY A 525 -6.19 47.04 24.43
C GLY A 525 -5.15 46.62 23.41
N LYS A 526 -3.87 46.70 23.80
CA LYS A 526 -2.77 46.01 23.13
C LYS A 526 -1.80 45.43 24.13
N ALA A 527 -1.34 44.22 23.89
CA ALA A 527 -0.38 43.60 24.78
C ALA A 527 0.56 42.62 24.09
N GLY A 528 1.70 42.42 24.75
CA GLY A 528 2.72 41.49 24.26
C GLY A 528 4.02 41.56 25.06
N PRO A 529 4.91 40.58 24.84
CA PRO A 529 6.24 40.59 25.41
C PRO A 529 7.11 41.60 24.67
N CYS A 530 8.05 42.21 25.39
CA CYS A 530 9.12 43.03 24.79
C CYS A 530 10.52 42.55 25.20
N HIS A 531 10.60 41.65 26.18
CA HIS A 531 11.83 40.96 26.51
C HIS A 531 11.54 39.49 26.86
N VAL A 532 12.36 38.59 26.31
CA VAL A 532 12.27 37.14 26.53
C VAL A 532 13.64 36.57 26.88
N ARG A 533 13.64 35.55 27.75
CA ARG A 533 14.84 34.74 28.05
C ARG A 533 14.92 33.53 27.13
N PHE A 534 16.15 33.22 26.70
CA PHE A 534 16.49 32.20 25.71
C PHE A 534 16.94 30.88 26.35
N VAL A 535 16.22 29.78 26.08
CA VAL A 535 16.65 28.42 26.46
C VAL A 535 17.10 27.63 25.24
N ASN A 536 18.30 27.06 25.29
CA ASN A 536 18.85 26.20 24.24
C ASN A 536 18.31 24.76 24.36
N THR A 537 17.42 24.34 23.45
CA THR A 537 17.02 22.92 23.31
C THR A 537 17.90 22.17 22.32
N SER A 538 17.83 20.84 22.32
CA SER A 538 18.65 19.97 21.45
C SER A 538 18.30 20.09 19.97
N ARG A 539 17.02 20.37 19.65
CA ARG A 539 16.49 20.49 18.27
C ARG A 539 16.72 21.86 17.64
N GLY A 540 17.47 22.75 18.31
CA GLY A 540 17.65 24.14 17.88
C GLY A 540 16.37 24.98 18.01
N THR A 541 15.33 24.44 18.66
CA THR A 541 14.09 25.15 18.99
C THR A 541 14.40 26.19 20.06
N ARG A 542 14.04 27.44 19.77
CA ARG A 542 14.33 28.60 20.60
C ARG A 542 13.17 28.78 21.56
N LEU A 543 13.27 28.23 22.76
CA LEU A 543 12.27 28.50 23.79
C LEU A 543 12.49 29.93 24.30
N THR A 544 11.41 30.68 24.35
CA THR A 544 11.38 32.07 24.79
C THR A 544 10.32 32.19 25.86
N VAL A 545 10.73 32.38 27.11
CA VAL A 545 9.79 32.72 28.17
C VAL A 545 9.84 34.23 28.35
N PRO A 546 8.70 34.94 28.28
CA PRO A 546 8.62 36.36 28.62
C PRO A 546 9.19 36.66 30.00
N THR A 547 9.91 37.79 30.09
CA THR A 547 10.36 38.37 31.36
C THR A 547 9.85 39.79 31.52
N LEU A 548 9.73 40.54 30.42
CA LEU A 548 9.12 41.87 30.40
C LEU A 548 8.05 41.91 29.32
N GLY A 549 6.91 42.50 29.65
CA GLY A 549 5.85 42.79 28.70
C GLY A 549 5.09 44.05 29.12
N ALA A 550 4.10 44.40 28.32
CA ALA A 550 3.22 45.50 28.67
C ALA A 550 1.81 45.30 28.14
N ILE A 551 0.88 46.00 28.77
CA ILE A 551 -0.51 46.14 28.37
C ILE A 551 -0.80 47.64 28.27
N LEU A 552 -1.30 48.06 27.12
CA LEU A 552 -1.82 49.40 26.88
C LEU A 552 -3.33 49.28 26.72
N LEU A 553 -4.11 49.93 27.58
CA LEU A 553 -5.57 49.92 27.52
C LEU A 553 -6.08 51.32 27.20
N ASP A 554 -7.06 51.44 26.31
CA ASP A 554 -7.68 52.74 26.02
C ASP A 554 -8.56 53.17 27.20
N GLU A 555 -8.25 54.32 27.80
CA GLU A 555 -9.02 54.88 28.90
C GLU A 555 -10.52 55.02 28.59
N ALA A 556 -10.89 55.26 27.32
CA ALA A 556 -12.27 55.41 26.88
C ALA A 556 -13.05 54.10 26.96
N ASP A 557 -12.43 52.98 26.56
CA ASP A 557 -13.07 51.67 26.55
C ASP A 557 -13.00 50.97 27.91
N VAL A 558 -11.92 51.18 28.69
CA VAL A 558 -11.76 50.59 30.02
C VAL A 558 -12.92 50.97 30.95
N ALA A 559 -13.35 52.24 30.93
CA ALA A 559 -14.48 52.68 31.76
C ALA A 559 -15.79 51.98 31.37
N LEU A 560 -16.02 51.78 30.06
CA LEU A 560 -17.21 51.08 29.56
C LEU A 560 -17.16 49.60 29.95
N MET A 561 -16.03 48.92 29.70
CA MET A 561 -15.84 47.51 30.04
C MET A 561 -15.96 47.24 31.54
N GLU A 562 -15.49 48.16 32.38
CA GLU A 562 -15.65 48.07 33.84
C GLU A 562 -17.13 48.07 34.22
N THR A 563 -17.93 48.98 33.64
CA THR A 563 -19.38 49.04 33.91
C THR A 563 -20.15 47.84 33.37
N GLN A 564 -19.64 47.21 32.31
CA GLN A 564 -20.22 46.01 31.70
C GLN A 564 -19.73 44.72 32.36
N GLY A 565 -18.73 44.79 33.24
CA GLY A 565 -18.13 43.62 33.89
C GLY A 565 -17.24 42.78 32.97
N LEU A 566 -16.79 43.34 31.83
CA LEU A 566 -15.98 42.65 30.82
C LEU A 566 -14.47 42.98 30.93
N LEU A 567 -14.11 43.98 31.73
CA LEU A 567 -12.72 44.43 31.86
C LEU A 567 -11.79 43.31 32.37
N GLU A 568 -12.25 42.46 33.29
CA GLU A 568 -11.45 41.34 33.79
C GLU A 568 -11.12 40.34 32.67
N SER A 569 -12.10 39.98 31.83
CA SER A 569 -11.89 39.09 30.69
C SER A 569 -10.96 39.72 29.65
N ALA A 570 -11.13 41.00 29.32
CA ALA A 570 -10.23 41.69 28.41
C ALA A 570 -8.80 41.73 28.94
N VAL A 571 -8.57 42.12 30.20
CA VAL A 571 -7.21 42.10 30.78
C VAL A 571 -6.63 40.67 30.80
N THR A 572 -7.43 39.67 31.16
CA THR A 572 -6.97 38.27 31.17
C THR A 572 -6.57 37.83 29.77
N HIS A 573 -7.32 38.22 28.74
CA HIS A 573 -6.97 38.00 27.34
C HIS A 573 -5.60 38.63 26.98
N GLU A 574 -5.45 39.93 27.25
CA GLU A 574 -4.23 40.68 26.96
C GLU A 574 -2.99 40.11 27.67
N LEU A 575 -3.15 39.68 28.93
CA LEU A 575 -2.08 39.02 29.68
C LEU A 575 -1.64 37.70 29.05
N ALA A 576 -2.53 36.97 28.36
CA ALA A 576 -2.14 35.77 27.63
C ALA A 576 -1.14 36.10 26.51
N HIS A 577 -1.37 37.19 25.78
CA HIS A 577 -0.46 37.64 24.73
C HIS A 577 0.90 38.05 25.28
N VAL A 578 0.91 38.69 26.46
CA VAL A 578 2.12 39.01 27.23
C VAL A 578 2.88 37.74 27.63
N LEU A 579 2.17 36.69 28.02
CA LEU A 579 2.71 35.35 28.33
C LEU A 579 3.17 34.58 27.08
N GLY A 580 2.94 35.08 25.88
CA GLY A 580 3.44 34.46 24.65
C GLY A 580 2.39 33.74 23.81
N PHE A 581 1.14 33.69 24.26
CA PHE A 581 0.03 33.15 23.49
C PHE A 581 -0.14 33.98 22.22
N GLY A 582 -0.16 33.35 21.04
CA GLY A 582 -0.21 34.03 19.75
C GLY A 582 1.09 34.76 19.35
N THR A 583 1.70 35.49 20.28
CA THR A 583 2.87 36.35 20.02
C THR A 583 4.18 35.58 19.83
N LEU A 584 4.33 34.39 20.44
CA LEU A 584 5.56 33.58 20.38
C LEU A 584 5.43 32.30 19.55
N TRP A 585 4.25 31.97 19.03
CA TRP A 585 4.01 30.72 18.28
C TRP A 585 4.89 30.57 17.02
N LYS A 586 5.05 31.65 16.23
CA LYS A 586 5.89 31.66 15.02
C LYS A 586 7.36 31.37 15.34
N ASN A 587 7.88 31.93 16.43
CA ASN A 587 9.27 31.72 16.88
C ASN A 587 9.48 30.35 17.54
N GLY A 588 8.45 29.85 18.23
CA GLY A 588 8.42 28.53 18.84
C GLY A 588 8.17 27.38 17.87
N ARG A 589 7.87 27.66 16.58
CA ARG A 589 7.49 26.69 15.55
C ARG A 589 6.26 25.87 15.98
N ARG A 590 5.31 26.52 16.64
CA ARG A 590 4.02 25.94 17.09
C ARG A 590 2.84 26.31 16.20
N LEU A 591 3.11 27.00 15.10
CA LEU A 591 2.13 27.42 14.13
C LEU A 591 2.50 26.82 12.78
N GLU A 592 1.54 26.15 12.15
CA GLU A 592 1.66 25.61 10.81
C GLU A 592 0.66 26.31 9.88
N ASP A 593 1.05 26.45 8.61
CA ASP A 593 0.33 27.19 7.58
C ASP A 593 -0.16 28.59 8.00
N PRO A 594 0.74 29.48 8.48
CA PRO A 594 0.36 30.84 8.88
C PRO A 594 -0.30 31.58 7.72
N SER A 595 -1.45 32.19 8.00
CA SER A 595 -2.26 32.90 7.01
C SER A 595 -1.66 34.26 6.64
N LEU A 596 -0.96 34.91 7.57
CA LEU A 596 -0.34 36.21 7.37
C LEU A 596 1.18 36.15 7.19
N PRO A 597 1.76 37.07 6.39
CA PRO A 597 1.10 38.03 5.51
C PRO A 597 0.85 37.49 4.09
N ASP A 598 1.39 36.32 3.76
CA ASP A 598 1.60 35.88 2.38
C ASP A 598 0.69 34.70 1.95
N ASN A 599 -0.18 34.17 2.83
CA ASN A 599 -0.99 32.98 2.56
C ASN A 599 -2.45 33.10 3.07
N PRO A 600 -3.20 34.14 2.66
CA PRO A 600 -4.53 34.42 3.20
C PRO A 600 -5.49 33.24 2.98
N GLY A 601 -6.20 32.83 4.03
CA GLY A 601 -7.16 31.73 4.00
C GLY A 601 -6.56 30.33 4.16
N ALA A 602 -5.25 30.21 4.41
CA ALA A 602 -4.63 28.95 4.80
C ALA A 602 -5.27 28.36 6.07
N ASP A 603 -5.34 27.04 6.20
CA ASP A 603 -5.91 26.40 7.40
C ASP A 603 -4.90 26.41 8.55
N THR A 604 -4.62 27.62 9.05
CA THR A 604 -3.65 27.87 10.11
C THR A 604 -4.07 27.15 11.38
N HIS A 605 -3.13 26.44 12.01
CA HIS A 605 -3.41 25.64 13.19
C HIS A 605 -2.20 25.52 14.12
N PHE A 606 -2.48 25.26 15.39
CA PHE A 606 -1.47 25.12 16.44
C PHE A 606 -1.04 23.66 16.58
N THR A 607 0.28 23.43 16.59
CA THR A 607 0.88 22.08 16.52
C THR A 607 1.45 21.60 17.85
N GLY A 608 0.94 22.14 18.96
CA GLY A 608 1.36 21.75 20.29
C GLY A 608 0.87 20.34 20.66
N PRO A 609 1.77 19.42 21.09
CA PRO A 609 1.41 18.04 21.38
C PRO A 609 0.40 17.89 22.54
N MET A 610 0.31 18.85 23.46
CA MET A 610 -0.66 18.78 24.55
C MET A 610 -1.98 19.47 24.23
N ALA A 611 -1.97 20.54 23.45
CA ALA A 611 -3.20 21.21 22.99
C ALA A 611 -4.04 20.32 22.07
N LEU A 612 -3.41 19.43 21.29
CA LEU A 612 -4.09 18.48 20.39
C LEU A 612 -5.10 17.56 21.12
N PRO A 613 -4.69 16.73 22.09
CA PRO A 613 -5.63 15.89 22.85
C PRO A 613 -6.61 16.73 23.69
N ALA A 614 -6.23 17.94 24.11
CA ALA A 614 -7.15 18.85 24.81
C ALA A 614 -8.28 19.34 23.90
N PHE A 615 -7.99 19.62 22.63
CA PHE A 615 -8.99 20.00 21.64
C PHE A 615 -9.99 18.87 21.38
N ASP A 616 -9.49 17.63 21.29
CA ASP A 616 -10.34 16.45 21.19
C ASP A 616 -11.27 16.31 22.41
N ALA A 617 -10.73 16.54 23.62
CA ALA A 617 -11.49 16.47 24.87
C ALA A 617 -12.63 17.48 24.95
N VAL A 618 -12.49 18.67 24.35
CA VAL A 618 -13.58 19.67 24.28
C VAL A 618 -14.54 19.45 23.10
N GLY A 619 -14.39 18.35 22.36
CA GLY A 619 -15.29 17.93 21.28
C GLY A 619 -14.69 18.00 19.86
N GLY A 620 -13.38 18.14 19.74
CA GLY A 620 -12.65 18.31 18.48
C GLY A 620 -12.34 17.04 17.69
N ALA A 621 -12.51 15.84 18.26
CA ALA A 621 -12.05 14.56 17.68
C ALA A 621 -12.65 14.20 16.30
N GLY A 622 -13.71 14.89 15.86
CA GLY A 622 -14.34 14.73 14.54
C GLY A 622 -14.25 15.98 13.66
N TYR A 623 -13.43 16.95 14.02
CA TYR A 623 -13.23 18.17 13.25
C TYR A 623 -12.54 17.82 11.93
N ALA A 624 -13.12 18.30 10.81
CA ALA A 624 -12.67 17.91 9.47
C ALA A 624 -11.47 18.71 8.95
N GLY A 625 -11.14 19.84 9.57
CA GLY A 625 -9.98 20.66 9.22
C GLY A 625 -8.76 20.33 10.07
N ALA A 626 -7.72 21.15 9.96
CA ALA A 626 -6.53 21.02 10.78
C ALA A 626 -6.85 21.25 12.29
N THR A 627 -6.40 20.33 13.13
CA THR A 627 -6.73 20.28 14.57
C THR A 627 -6.10 21.44 15.34
N VAL A 628 -6.82 21.94 16.35
CA VAL A 628 -6.50 23.21 17.07
C VAL A 628 -6.45 24.42 16.10
N PRO A 629 -7.58 24.75 15.45
CA PRO A 629 -7.61 25.78 14.42
C PRO A 629 -7.36 27.17 14.99
N VAL A 630 -6.44 27.89 14.34
CA VAL A 630 -6.09 29.29 14.62
C VAL A 630 -6.86 30.20 13.67
N GLU A 631 -7.17 31.41 14.12
CA GLU A 631 -7.85 32.42 13.32
C GLU A 631 -7.04 32.76 12.07
N ASN A 632 -7.72 32.80 10.92
CA ASN A 632 -7.09 32.93 9.60
C ASN A 632 -7.89 33.83 8.63
N GLY A 633 -9.02 34.37 9.08
CA GLY A 633 -9.93 35.18 8.28
C GLY A 633 -10.07 36.64 8.75
N ALA A 634 -9.32 37.04 9.78
CA ALA A 634 -9.38 38.36 10.38
C ALA A 634 -8.19 39.27 9.98
N GLU A 635 -8.22 40.54 10.38
CA GLU A 635 -7.20 41.54 10.05
C GLU A 635 -5.84 41.26 10.74
N GLU A 636 -4.83 42.07 10.40
CA GLU A 636 -3.47 42.00 10.95
C GLU A 636 -3.47 42.40 12.44
N GLY A 637 -3.63 41.41 13.31
CA GLY A 637 -3.80 41.56 14.75
C GLY A 637 -4.58 40.38 15.34
N ALA A 638 -5.55 39.83 14.60
CA ALA A 638 -6.32 38.67 15.02
C ALA A 638 -5.77 37.36 14.44
N SER A 639 -5.52 37.36 13.13
CA SER A 639 -5.09 36.15 12.42
C SER A 639 -3.70 35.70 12.89
N ASP A 640 -3.49 34.38 12.93
CA ASP A 640 -2.28 33.71 13.42
C ASP A 640 -1.98 33.87 14.93
N ALA A 641 -2.81 34.57 15.70
CA ALA A 641 -2.56 34.87 17.11
C ALA A 641 -3.67 34.44 18.08
N HIS A 642 -4.85 34.09 17.56
CA HIS A 642 -6.04 33.74 18.33
C HIS A 642 -6.60 32.38 17.94
N TRP A 643 -7.42 31.80 18.80
CA TRP A 643 -8.26 30.68 18.38
C TRP A 643 -9.29 31.11 17.35
N ARG A 644 -9.60 30.22 16.41
CA ARG A 644 -10.56 30.52 15.35
C ARG A 644 -11.97 30.72 15.92
N GLU A 645 -12.51 31.93 15.79
CA GLU A 645 -13.80 32.32 16.37
C GLU A 645 -14.93 31.39 15.91
N SER A 646 -14.94 31.04 14.61
CA SER A 646 -15.95 30.16 14.03
C SER A 646 -15.97 28.74 14.62
N VAL A 647 -14.92 28.34 15.33
CA VAL A 647 -14.80 27.03 15.97
C VAL A 647 -14.98 27.14 17.48
N PHE A 648 -14.26 28.07 18.11
CA PHE A 648 -14.22 28.21 19.57
C PHE A 648 -15.34 29.08 20.14
N GLY A 649 -15.93 30.00 19.38
CA GLY A 649 -17.02 30.85 19.85
C GLY A 649 -16.63 31.69 21.07
N ASN A 650 -17.32 31.54 22.20
CA ASN A 650 -17.09 32.36 23.38
C ASN A 650 -15.86 31.98 24.22
N GLU A 651 -14.87 31.29 23.65
CA GLU A 651 -13.62 31.00 24.38
C GLU A 651 -12.80 32.27 24.54
N LEU A 652 -12.15 32.43 25.71
CA LEU A 652 -11.47 33.67 26.09
C LEU A 652 -10.48 34.20 25.05
N MET A 653 -9.69 33.33 24.41
CA MET A 653 -8.61 33.66 23.48
C MET A 653 -9.02 33.64 22.00
N THR A 654 -10.30 33.82 21.73
CA THR A 654 -10.79 34.21 20.41
C THR A 654 -10.65 35.72 20.21
N PRO A 655 -10.64 36.25 18.97
CA PRO A 655 -10.48 37.70 18.73
C PRO A 655 -11.66 38.56 19.20
N TYR A 656 -12.68 37.96 19.81
CA TYR A 656 -13.91 38.65 20.20
C TYR A 656 -14.41 38.14 21.54
N LEU A 657 -14.68 39.04 22.49
CA LEU A 657 -15.41 38.66 23.69
C LEU A 657 -16.90 38.57 23.35
N THR A 658 -17.43 37.35 23.25
CA THR A 658 -18.80 37.09 22.81
C THR A 658 -19.66 36.42 23.89
N GLY A 659 -20.89 36.89 24.07
CA GLY A 659 -21.83 36.32 25.06
C GLY A 659 -21.55 36.73 26.51
N ASP A 660 -22.19 36.03 27.45
CA ASP A 660 -22.22 36.43 28.87
C ASP A 660 -21.01 35.91 29.69
N THR A 661 -20.23 34.96 29.14
CA THR A 661 -19.10 34.33 29.82
C THR A 661 -17.97 34.05 28.84
N GLN A 662 -16.73 34.26 29.28
CA GLN A 662 -15.51 34.03 28.50
C GLN A 662 -14.67 32.92 29.18
N PRO A 663 -15.03 31.63 29.04
CA PRO A 663 -14.28 30.52 29.63
C PRO A 663 -12.83 30.47 29.13
N LEU A 664 -11.89 30.34 30.07
CA LEU A 664 -10.52 29.94 29.79
C LEU A 664 -10.47 28.42 29.61
N SER A 665 -10.39 27.95 28.37
CA SER A 665 -10.49 26.52 28.06
C SER A 665 -9.25 25.73 28.44
N LEU A 666 -9.42 24.41 28.57
CA LEU A 666 -8.31 23.46 28.70
C LEU A 666 -7.32 23.56 27.53
N VAL A 667 -7.81 23.85 26.31
CA VAL A 667 -6.97 23.99 25.11
C VAL A 667 -6.00 25.17 25.26
N THR A 668 -6.50 26.32 25.73
CA THR A 668 -5.66 27.50 26.00
C THR A 668 -4.61 27.20 27.06
N ILE A 669 -4.98 26.58 28.17
CA ILE A 669 -4.04 26.23 29.25
C ILE A 669 -2.97 25.24 28.76
N GLU A 670 -3.36 24.21 28.01
CA GLU A 670 -2.42 23.22 27.46
C GLU A 670 -1.48 23.83 26.41
N SER A 671 -1.95 24.81 25.64
CA SER A 671 -1.09 25.55 24.71
C SER A 671 0.06 26.30 25.40
N LEU A 672 -0.16 26.77 26.65
CA LEU A 672 0.89 27.39 27.45
C LEU A 672 1.96 26.36 27.88
N TYR A 673 1.55 25.12 28.18
CA TYR A 673 2.50 24.04 28.44
C TYR A 673 3.37 23.72 27.22
N ASP A 674 2.77 23.76 26.03
CA ASP A 674 3.46 23.55 24.76
C ASP A 674 4.49 24.65 24.41
N ILE A 675 4.37 25.83 25.04
CA ILE A 675 5.31 26.96 24.96
C ILE A 675 6.13 27.20 26.24
N TRP A 676 6.27 26.18 27.09
CA TRP A 676 7.24 26.13 28.21
C TRP A 676 6.76 26.50 29.62
N TYR A 677 5.47 26.72 29.83
CA TYR A 677 4.92 26.89 31.17
C TYR A 677 4.62 25.56 31.86
N GLU A 678 4.71 25.52 33.19
CA GLU A 678 4.13 24.45 33.99
C GLU A 678 2.74 24.88 34.42
N VAL A 679 1.71 24.12 34.02
CA VAL A 679 0.31 24.56 34.14
C VAL A 679 -0.53 23.67 35.04
N ASN A 680 -1.44 24.32 35.75
CA ASN A 680 -2.48 23.74 36.57
C ASN A 680 -3.76 23.59 35.76
N LEU A 681 -4.02 22.37 35.28
CA LEU A 681 -5.21 22.07 34.47
C LEU A 681 -6.53 22.22 35.24
N THR A 682 -6.49 22.17 36.58
CA THR A 682 -7.71 22.38 37.40
C THR A 682 -8.18 23.84 37.40
N ALA A 683 -7.37 24.76 36.90
CA ALA A 683 -7.75 26.16 36.71
C ALA A 683 -8.62 26.36 35.45
N ALA A 684 -8.76 25.37 34.57
CA ALA A 684 -9.58 25.46 33.36
C ALA A 684 -11.07 25.68 33.69
N ASP A 685 -11.71 26.58 32.94
CA ASP A 685 -13.15 26.72 32.98
C ASP A 685 -13.82 25.63 32.14
N PRO A 686 -15.02 25.17 32.52
CA PRO A 686 -15.80 24.25 31.69
C PRO A 686 -16.08 24.86 30.30
N PHE A 687 -15.61 24.19 29.25
CA PHE A 687 -15.79 24.61 27.87
C PHE A 687 -16.02 23.40 26.95
N SER A 688 -16.79 23.59 25.89
CA SER A 688 -17.03 22.57 24.87
C SER A 688 -17.39 23.22 23.55
N LEU A 689 -16.89 22.66 22.44
CA LEU A 689 -17.21 23.13 21.10
C LEU A 689 -18.71 22.96 20.81
N SER A 690 -19.31 24.02 20.27
CA SER A 690 -20.70 24.00 19.78
C SER A 690 -20.86 23.04 18.60
N SER A 691 -22.08 22.58 18.31
CA SER A 691 -22.31 21.72 17.13
C SER A 691 -21.87 22.40 15.83
N ALA A 692 -22.03 23.73 15.72
CA ALA A 692 -21.55 24.50 14.58
C ALA A 692 -20.01 24.52 14.51
N GLY A 693 -19.35 24.77 15.64
CA GLY A 693 -17.89 24.77 15.73
C GLY A 693 -17.27 23.41 15.40
N ARG A 694 -17.90 22.30 15.83
CA ARG A 694 -17.48 20.93 15.47
C ARG A 694 -17.56 20.66 13.96
N MET A 695 -18.50 21.29 13.28
CA MET A 695 -18.68 21.19 11.82
C MET A 695 -17.89 22.26 11.05
N GLY A 696 -17.10 23.11 11.74
CA GLY A 696 -16.39 24.23 11.11
C GLY A 696 -17.31 25.27 10.48
N MET A 697 -18.54 25.42 10.99
CA MET A 697 -19.51 26.40 10.49
C MET A 697 -19.45 27.69 11.30
N ALA A 698 -19.57 28.83 10.61
CA ALA A 698 -19.59 30.15 11.24
C ALA A 698 -20.70 30.27 12.31
N ILE A 699 -20.31 30.73 13.50
CA ILE A 699 -21.22 31.02 14.62
C ILE A 699 -21.78 32.46 14.41
N PRO A 700 -23.10 32.71 14.61
CA PRO A 700 -23.67 34.05 14.47
C PRO A 700 -23.06 35.05 15.47
N ARG A 701 -22.61 36.22 14.98
CA ARG A 701 -22.01 37.29 15.80
C ARG A 701 -23.08 37.98 16.68
N GLY A 702 -22.92 37.90 18.01
CA GLY A 702 -23.72 38.61 19.01
C GLY A 702 -23.19 40.02 19.30
N VAL A 703 -23.56 40.63 20.45
CA VAL A 703 -22.89 41.84 20.98
C VAL A 703 -21.45 41.45 21.34
N PHE A 704 -20.46 42.26 20.91
CA PHE A 704 -19.05 41.90 20.94
C PHE A 704 -18.17 43.08 21.37
N ILE A 705 -17.10 42.78 22.10
CA ILE A 705 -15.90 43.62 22.16
C ILE A 705 -14.94 43.06 21.11
N ASP A 706 -14.49 43.93 20.21
CA ASP A 706 -13.54 43.57 19.17
C ASP A 706 -12.11 43.66 19.73
N LEU A 707 -11.44 42.52 19.85
CA LEU A 707 -10.04 42.42 20.26
C LEU A 707 -9.12 42.17 19.06
N SER A 708 -9.60 42.30 17.82
CA SER A 708 -8.83 41.87 16.65
C SER A 708 -7.53 42.64 16.38
N ASN A 709 -7.24 43.71 17.13
CA ASN A 709 -6.10 44.61 16.95
C ASN A 709 -5.26 44.76 18.23
N ASP A 710 -5.28 43.74 19.09
CA ASP A 710 -4.70 43.71 20.43
C ASP A 710 -3.26 43.17 20.52
N ILE A 711 -2.74 42.58 19.45
CA ILE A 711 -1.35 42.16 19.43
C ILE A 711 -0.42 43.37 19.35
N ALA A 712 0.45 43.50 20.35
CA ALA A 712 1.48 44.52 20.37
C ALA A 712 2.60 44.23 19.36
N ASP A 713 2.78 45.13 18.40
CA ASP A 713 3.83 45.06 17.39
C ASP A 713 5.11 45.77 17.87
N TRP A 714 5.71 45.26 18.96
CA TRP A 714 6.90 45.84 19.58
C TRP A 714 8.17 45.03 19.30
N PRO A 715 9.37 45.63 19.38
CA PRO A 715 10.62 44.89 19.36
C PRO A 715 10.71 43.92 20.54
N ILE A 716 10.98 42.63 20.27
CA ILE A 716 11.24 41.63 21.31
C ILE A 716 12.75 41.45 21.46
N HIS A 717 13.27 41.87 22.61
CA HIS A 717 14.66 41.66 23.01
C HIS A 717 14.85 40.23 23.51
N VAL A 718 15.78 39.50 22.91
CA VAL A 718 16.08 38.11 23.27
C VAL A 718 17.41 38.07 23.99
N ALA A 719 17.39 37.72 25.28
CA ALA A 719 18.59 37.60 26.10
C ALA A 719 18.92 36.15 26.44
N ASP A 720 20.22 35.85 26.53
CA ASP A 720 20.73 34.59 27.02
C ASP A 720 20.32 34.37 28.48
N GLN A 721 19.76 33.21 28.76
CA GLN A 721 19.18 32.91 30.07
C GLN A 721 20.21 32.78 31.20
N GLU A 722 21.44 32.33 30.91
CA GLU A 722 22.47 32.14 31.95
C GLU A 722 23.23 33.44 32.23
N THR A 723 23.44 34.26 31.20
CA THR A 723 24.31 35.45 31.28
C THR A 723 23.54 36.77 31.27
N GLY A 724 22.25 36.76 30.96
CA GLY A 724 21.43 37.96 30.73
C GLY A 724 21.87 38.79 29.52
N ARG A 725 22.80 38.28 28.71
CA ARG A 725 23.36 39.00 27.57
C ARG A 725 22.36 39.06 26.43
N LEU A 726 22.07 40.26 25.93
CA LEU A 726 21.28 40.43 24.71
C LEU A 726 21.92 39.66 23.53
N LEU A 727 21.16 38.74 22.95
CA LEU A 727 21.55 37.92 21.81
C LEU A 727 21.09 38.54 20.50
N LYS A 728 19.83 38.99 20.44
CA LYS A 728 19.23 39.62 19.26
C LYS A 728 17.99 40.42 19.65
N VAL A 729 17.53 41.27 18.75
CA VAL A 729 16.22 41.93 18.82
C VAL A 729 15.38 41.46 17.63
N ILE A 730 14.22 40.88 17.91
CA ILE A 730 13.22 40.54 16.89
C ILE A 730 12.40 41.80 16.69
N ARG A 731 12.61 42.48 15.57
CA ARG A 731 11.81 43.65 15.23
C ARG A 731 10.62 43.23 14.40
N PRO A 732 9.45 43.80 14.65
CA PRO A 732 8.33 43.62 13.76
C PRO A 732 8.63 44.19 12.37
N ARG A 733 7.99 43.65 11.34
CA ARG A 733 8.29 44.04 9.96
C ARG A 733 7.75 45.46 9.74
N PRO A 734 8.61 46.43 9.37
CA PRO A 734 8.14 47.81 9.18
C PRO A 734 7.28 47.90 7.91
N GLY A 735 6.00 48.22 8.10
CA GLY A 735 5.08 48.65 7.05
C GLY A 735 4.66 47.58 6.06
N LYS A 736 3.53 46.94 6.32
CA LYS A 736 2.53 46.67 5.29
C LYS A 736 1.16 47.08 5.79
#